data_AF-A0A972CJB0-F1
#
_entry.id   AF-A0A972CJB0-F1
#
_cell.length_a   1.000
_cell.length_b   1.000
_cell.length_c   1.000
_cell.angle_alpha   90.00
_cell.angle_beta   90.00
_cell.angle_gamma   90.00
#
_symmetry.space_group_name_H-M   'P 1'
#
loop_
_entity.id
_entity.type
_entity.pdbx_description
1 polymer ?
#
loop_
_entity_poly.entity_id
_entity_poly.type
_entity_poly.pdbx_seq_one_letter_code
_entity_poly.pdbx_strand_id
1 'polypeptide(L)'
;MADVGVNLKFREPRSAEDVAPLCGRSVEETSQLLWDLAMAGVCFVNDIDGVDKYWLETWIPGVMEMMVNNKENVSKYPQIAQSFEEYGRVRGPMTAGKFPVGKGLMRVIPIETAIDGNSKSASFEEVSKYLYDNDVFSVSDCACRTSREILGEGCGHLKEDMCIQLGHAAEYYIRTGRGREITRDEAFDIIKRAEENGLMHQIPNVDGFEKTHAICNCCSCSCYSLRTATMFLNNDMVRSNYVAQVDPENCVACGQCVIHCPTNALKLGQKLCGDAQDFKQRVDLPSNSKWGPEKWNPDYRTNRENVLDSGTSPCITECPAHIPVQGYIKLASQGKYTEALELIKKVNPFPAVCGRICPRTCESACTRGSIDEPVAIDDIKRFIAEQDLNNDVRFIPKKRHDYGKKIAIVGAGPSGLSCAYYLAVDGYNVTVFEKQNALGGMLTLGIPSYRLEKNVVNAEIDILKEMGVEFKTGVEVGKDVSLDDLRNQGYEAFYLAIGAQAGRKLGVEGEDAEGVISGVDFLLNVNLGKEVDMTGDIVVIGGGNVAIDVARTATRAGASTVQMFCLEDEKTMPALDEEVEEALSEDIVINNSWGPKRVLVEDGKVVGIEFKKCLSVFDENKRFNPKYDEEDIKVVKADKILLSIGQAIDWGGILEGSKVELNPNNTIKVDPKTLQTAEPDIFAGGDAATGPKFAIDAIALGLEGAISIHRFVHPGQDLLFGRDRKEYRAFDKANLELDGYDRIPRERTRAIDGQKAKVTFSDLRDTFTEEQIRKETERCLSCGATVVDEYICVGCGQCTTKCKFDAISLVKKYDAKNVSFEELKPEVMKNVVKRTGRMAVHSVKKGLGMYD
;
A
#
# COMPACT_ATOMS: atom_id res chain seq x y z
N MET A 1 23.81 43.56 -8.88
CA MET A 1 22.92 42.83 -7.95
C MET A 1 23.64 42.53 -6.64
N ALA A 2 24.72 41.74 -6.61
CA ALA A 2 25.39 41.37 -5.35
C ALA A 2 25.88 42.59 -4.55
N ASP A 3 26.43 43.59 -5.23
CA ASP A 3 26.84 44.90 -4.70
C ASP A 3 25.69 45.69 -4.05
N VAL A 4 24.46 45.52 -4.52
CA VAL A 4 23.25 46.09 -3.89
C VAL A 4 22.81 45.21 -2.71
N GLY A 5 22.78 43.89 -2.90
CA GLY A 5 22.32 42.95 -1.88
C GLY A 5 23.14 42.95 -0.59
N VAL A 6 24.46 43.18 -0.67
CA VAL A 6 25.33 43.30 0.53
C VAL A 6 25.02 44.52 1.41
N ASN A 7 24.26 45.50 0.88
CA ASN A 7 23.81 46.67 1.63
C ASN A 7 22.45 46.48 2.31
N LEU A 8 21.77 45.35 2.04
CA LEU A 8 20.61 44.93 2.81
C LEU A 8 21.05 44.36 4.16
N LYS A 9 20.09 44.30 5.08
CA LYS A 9 20.31 43.81 6.43
C LYS A 9 19.38 42.67 6.76
N PHE A 10 19.81 41.83 7.69
CA PHE A 10 19.05 40.70 8.19
C PHE A 10 17.83 41.20 8.99
N ARG A 11 16.61 40.86 8.52
CA ARG A 11 15.32 41.22 9.14
C ARG A 11 15.16 42.72 9.49
N GLU A 12 15.83 43.59 8.76
CA GLU A 12 15.70 45.05 8.86
C GLU A 12 15.23 45.58 7.49
N PRO A 13 13.93 45.90 7.30
CA PRO A 13 13.40 46.39 6.03
C PRO A 13 14.04 47.72 5.60
N ARG A 14 14.44 47.83 4.33
CA ARG A 14 15.04 49.02 3.72
C ARG A 14 14.42 49.34 2.38
N SER A 15 14.14 50.61 2.11
CA SER A 15 13.69 51.05 0.79
C SER A 15 14.85 51.14 -0.21
N ALA A 16 14.54 51.32 -1.49
CA ALA A 16 15.55 51.65 -2.49
C ALA A 16 16.28 52.98 -2.18
N GLU A 17 15.60 53.94 -1.56
CA GLU A 17 16.18 55.22 -1.13
C GLU A 17 17.21 55.05 -0.02
N ASP A 18 16.98 54.10 0.90
CA ASP A 18 17.93 53.79 1.98
C ASP A 18 19.21 53.12 1.46
N VAL A 19 19.09 52.32 0.40
CA VAL A 19 20.16 51.47 -0.12
C VAL A 19 21.00 52.18 -1.20
N ALA A 20 20.38 53.00 -2.04
CA ALA A 20 21.03 53.65 -3.18
C ALA A 20 22.31 54.45 -2.81
N PRO A 21 22.34 55.24 -1.70
CA PRO A 21 23.54 55.94 -1.27
C PRO A 21 24.68 55.01 -0.84
N LEU A 22 24.36 53.81 -0.35
CA LEU A 22 25.34 52.86 0.17
C LEU A 22 26.07 52.10 -0.94
N CYS A 23 25.41 51.89 -2.08
CA CYS A 23 26.00 51.26 -3.26
C CYS A 23 26.45 52.26 -4.34
N GLY A 24 26.21 53.56 -4.15
CA GLY A 24 26.62 54.61 -5.09
C GLY A 24 25.85 54.60 -6.41
N ARG A 25 24.58 54.21 -6.39
CA ARG A 25 23.70 54.08 -7.57
C ARG A 25 22.50 55.03 -7.49
N SER A 26 21.76 55.18 -8.58
CA SER A 26 20.47 55.92 -8.54
C SER A 26 19.41 55.10 -7.79
N VAL A 27 18.35 55.76 -7.32
CA VAL A 27 17.24 55.08 -6.64
C VAL A 27 16.52 54.14 -7.61
N GLU A 28 16.33 54.54 -8.87
CA GLU A 28 15.68 53.73 -9.91
C GLU A 28 16.48 52.46 -10.23
N GLU A 29 17.80 52.59 -10.44
CA GLU A 29 18.66 51.43 -10.69
C GLU A 29 18.70 50.50 -9.47
N THR A 30 18.78 51.06 -8.27
CA THR A 30 18.78 50.30 -7.02
C THR A 30 17.46 49.55 -6.84
N SER A 31 16.33 50.20 -7.11
CA SER A 31 15.00 49.59 -7.04
C SER A 31 14.87 48.39 -7.98
N GLN A 32 15.29 48.54 -9.24
CA GLN A 32 15.29 47.43 -10.20
C GLN A 32 16.16 46.26 -9.72
N LEU A 33 17.37 46.53 -9.25
CA LEU A 33 18.30 45.49 -8.78
C LEU A 33 17.80 44.80 -7.50
N LEU A 34 17.12 45.52 -6.62
CA LEU A 34 16.48 44.95 -5.42
C LEU A 34 15.30 44.04 -5.80
N TRP A 35 14.48 44.47 -6.75
CA TRP A 35 13.41 43.64 -7.30
C TRP A 35 13.96 42.37 -7.95
N ASP A 36 15.02 42.47 -8.76
CA ASP A 36 15.67 41.32 -9.38
C ASP A 36 16.24 40.35 -8.33
N LEU A 37 16.79 40.87 -7.21
CA LEU A 37 17.24 40.05 -6.08
C LEU A 37 16.08 39.31 -5.39
N ALA A 38 14.92 39.97 -5.22
CA ALA A 38 13.72 39.34 -4.67
C ALA A 38 13.15 38.29 -5.63
N MET A 39 13.14 38.56 -6.93
CA MET A 39 12.76 37.57 -7.95
C MET A 39 13.73 36.40 -7.99
N ALA A 40 15.03 36.62 -7.75
CA ALA A 40 16.01 35.54 -7.58
C ALA A 40 15.81 34.73 -6.29
N GLY A 41 15.15 35.29 -5.27
CA GLY A 41 14.90 34.66 -3.98
C GLY A 41 16.00 34.91 -2.95
N VAL A 42 16.85 35.92 -3.19
CA VAL A 42 18.00 36.26 -2.33
C VAL A 42 17.61 37.19 -1.17
N CYS A 43 16.58 38.00 -1.37
CA CYS A 43 16.01 38.89 -0.36
C CYS A 43 14.48 38.84 -0.37
N PHE A 44 13.88 39.27 0.72
CA PHE A 44 12.44 39.49 0.84
C PHE A 44 12.04 40.85 0.25
N VAL A 45 10.77 40.99 -0.12
CA VAL A 45 10.13 42.27 -0.46
C VAL A 45 8.67 42.27 0.00
N ASN A 46 8.27 43.35 0.66
CA ASN A 46 6.88 43.64 1.03
C ASN A 46 6.59 45.13 0.87
N ASP A 47 5.33 45.47 0.66
CA ASP A 47 4.84 46.84 0.74
C ASP A 47 4.69 47.20 2.22
N ILE A 48 5.43 48.21 2.67
CA ILE A 48 5.33 48.71 4.03
C ILE A 48 5.11 50.21 3.95
N ASP A 49 3.88 50.62 4.24
CA ASP A 49 3.38 52.00 4.17
C ASP A 49 3.41 52.58 2.74
N GLY A 50 3.10 51.75 1.72
CA GLY A 50 3.08 52.16 0.31
C GLY A 50 4.46 52.21 -0.34
N VAL A 51 5.48 51.64 0.31
CA VAL A 51 6.86 51.62 -0.17
C VAL A 51 7.40 50.19 -0.12
N ASP A 52 8.00 49.77 -1.23
CA ASP A 52 8.71 48.50 -1.28
C ASP A 52 9.94 48.53 -0.37
N LYS A 53 9.94 47.65 0.62
CA LYS A 53 11.07 47.45 1.52
C LYS A 53 11.63 46.04 1.38
N TYR A 54 12.95 45.95 1.44
CA TYR A 54 13.73 44.75 1.18
C TYR A 54 14.61 44.41 2.38
N TRP A 55 14.80 43.11 2.65
CA TRP A 55 15.70 42.63 3.72
C TRP A 55 16.20 41.21 3.45
N LEU A 56 17.22 40.79 4.20
CA LEU A 56 17.76 39.43 4.15
C LEU A 56 17.08 38.54 5.19
N GLU A 57 16.91 37.26 4.84
CA GLU A 57 16.31 36.24 5.71
C GLU A 57 17.30 35.10 6.00
N THR A 58 16.93 34.15 6.86
CA THR A 58 17.76 32.98 7.14
C THR A 58 18.01 32.15 5.89
N TRP A 59 19.11 31.39 5.88
CA TRP A 59 19.45 30.56 4.71
C TRP A 59 18.45 29.41 4.54
N ILE A 60 18.18 28.66 5.62
CA ILE A 60 17.13 27.64 5.73
C ILE A 60 16.58 27.64 7.17
N PRO A 61 15.25 27.72 7.38
CA PRO A 61 14.23 28.07 6.38
C PRO A 61 14.49 29.47 5.77
N GLY A 62 13.94 29.80 4.61
CA GLY A 62 14.14 31.13 3.97
C GLY A 62 14.75 31.05 2.58
N VAL A 63 15.94 31.64 2.38
CA VAL A 63 16.54 31.90 1.04
C VAL A 63 16.47 30.70 0.11
N MET A 64 16.90 29.51 0.54
CA MET A 64 16.89 28.34 -0.34
C MET A 64 15.47 27.88 -0.72
N GLU A 65 14.50 28.00 0.19
CA GLU A 65 13.10 27.65 -0.10
C GLU A 65 12.51 28.63 -1.12
N MET A 66 12.78 29.93 -0.95
CA MET A 66 12.37 30.97 -1.89
C MET A 66 13.02 30.80 -3.27
N MET A 67 14.30 30.43 -3.33
CA MET A 67 14.99 30.14 -4.59
C MET A 67 14.39 28.89 -5.26
N VAL A 68 14.12 27.82 -4.50
CA VAL A 68 13.57 26.57 -5.04
C VAL A 68 12.10 26.71 -5.46
N ASN A 69 11.32 27.55 -4.78
CA ASN A 69 9.94 27.81 -5.17
C ASN A 69 9.81 28.70 -6.41
N ASN A 70 10.90 29.30 -6.91
CA ASN A 70 10.90 29.90 -8.23
C ASN A 70 11.05 28.80 -9.30
N LYS A 71 9.91 28.37 -9.86
CA LYS A 71 9.81 27.26 -10.82
C LYS A 71 10.67 27.50 -12.07
N GLU A 72 10.71 28.73 -12.56
CA GLU A 72 11.51 29.10 -13.75
C GLU A 72 13.01 28.96 -13.45
N ASN A 73 13.47 29.50 -12.33
CA ASN A 73 14.87 29.45 -11.94
C ASN A 73 15.34 28.01 -11.69
N VAL A 74 14.55 27.18 -11.00
CA VAL A 74 14.91 25.78 -10.75
C VAL A 74 14.97 24.97 -12.03
N SER A 75 14.02 25.19 -12.96
CA SER A 75 14.02 24.51 -14.26
C SER A 75 15.26 24.89 -15.09
N LYS A 76 15.68 26.17 -15.03
CA LYS A 76 16.85 26.67 -15.74
C LYS A 76 18.18 26.28 -15.08
N TYR A 77 18.21 26.23 -13.75
CA TYR A 77 19.39 25.99 -12.94
C TYR A 77 19.13 24.92 -11.86
N PRO A 78 19.13 23.62 -12.24
CA PRO A 78 18.94 22.51 -11.31
C PRO A 78 19.92 22.50 -10.12
N GLN A 79 21.07 23.17 -10.24
CA GLN A 79 22.05 23.35 -9.17
C GLN A 79 21.45 24.03 -7.93
N ILE A 80 20.38 24.82 -8.07
CA ILE A 80 19.66 25.43 -6.95
C ILE A 80 19.02 24.32 -6.09
N ALA A 81 18.29 23.39 -6.73
CA ALA A 81 17.68 22.24 -6.06
C ALA A 81 18.74 21.33 -5.42
N GLN A 82 19.85 21.08 -6.13
CA GLN A 82 20.97 20.30 -5.59
C GLN A 82 21.60 20.99 -4.36
N SER A 83 21.86 22.29 -4.44
CA SER A 83 22.45 23.04 -3.33
C SER A 83 21.57 22.99 -2.07
N PHE A 84 20.25 22.96 -2.24
CA PHE A 84 19.32 22.85 -1.12
C PHE A 84 19.41 21.49 -0.42
N GLU A 85 19.44 20.41 -1.21
CA GLU A 85 19.67 19.05 -0.71
C GLU A 85 20.99 18.96 0.05
N GLU A 86 22.08 19.40 -0.59
CA GLU A 86 23.45 19.25 -0.11
C GLU A 86 23.67 20.03 1.17
N TYR A 87 23.13 21.24 1.26
CA TYR A 87 23.24 22.04 2.49
C TYR A 87 22.70 21.27 3.68
N GLY A 88 21.49 20.71 3.60
CA GLY A 88 20.92 19.97 4.72
C GLY A 88 21.67 18.65 5.00
N ARG A 89 22.25 18.02 3.97
CA ARG A 89 23.07 16.80 4.10
C ARG A 89 24.40 17.07 4.81
N VAL A 90 25.04 18.20 4.51
CA VAL A 90 26.34 18.60 5.08
C VAL A 90 26.19 19.27 6.45
N ARG A 91 25.21 20.17 6.61
CA ARG A 91 25.01 20.95 7.84
C ARG A 91 24.16 20.24 8.89
N GLY A 92 23.17 19.44 8.46
CA GLY A 92 22.30 18.67 9.33
C GLY A 92 23.05 17.90 10.43
N PRO A 93 24.04 17.05 10.12
CA PRO A 93 24.74 16.26 11.13
C PRO A 93 25.55 17.11 12.12
N MET A 94 25.98 18.32 11.72
CA MET A 94 26.67 19.25 12.62
C MET A 94 25.78 19.74 13.78
N THR A 95 24.47 19.57 13.68
CA THR A 95 23.49 19.98 14.71
C THR A 95 23.18 18.90 15.74
N ALA A 96 23.64 17.66 15.52
CA ALA A 96 23.29 16.50 16.33
C ALA A 96 23.50 16.75 17.83
N GLY A 97 22.42 16.68 18.62
CA GLY A 97 22.41 16.89 20.07
C GLY A 97 22.70 18.32 20.55
N LYS A 98 22.90 19.30 19.65
CA LYS A 98 23.22 20.69 20.02
C LYS A 98 21.97 21.51 20.36
N PHE A 99 20.86 21.25 19.69
CA PHE A 99 19.61 21.96 19.92
C PHE A 99 18.81 21.27 21.04
N PRO A 100 18.27 22.03 22.01
CA PRO A 100 17.28 21.51 22.93
C PRO A 100 15.92 21.35 22.24
N VAL A 101 15.07 20.48 22.79
CA VAL A 101 13.69 20.27 22.31
C VAL A 101 12.95 21.60 22.20
N GLY A 102 12.17 21.77 21.12
CA GLY A 102 11.36 22.97 20.84
C GLY A 102 12.13 24.20 20.37
N LYS A 103 13.48 24.13 20.28
CA LYS A 103 14.33 25.22 19.76
C LYS A 103 14.97 24.90 18.41
N GLY A 104 14.51 23.86 17.72
CA GLY A 104 14.93 23.57 16.35
C GLY A 104 14.65 24.71 15.39
N LEU A 105 15.26 24.68 14.19
CA LEU A 105 14.97 25.68 13.14
C LEU A 105 13.58 25.48 12.52
N MET A 106 13.15 24.22 12.47
CA MET A 106 11.81 23.80 12.06
C MET A 106 11.22 22.98 13.20
N ARG A 107 9.89 22.92 13.29
CA ARG A 107 9.21 22.20 14.36
C ARG A 107 7.97 21.50 13.84
N VAL A 108 7.80 20.24 14.20
CA VAL A 108 6.56 19.48 14.02
C VAL A 108 5.49 20.09 14.92
N ILE A 109 4.35 20.39 14.31
CA ILE A 109 3.11 20.75 15.01
C ILE A 109 2.21 19.49 14.97
N PRO A 110 1.65 19.05 16.11
CA PRO A 110 0.69 17.97 16.12
C PRO A 110 -0.51 18.29 15.23
N ILE A 111 -1.09 17.26 14.60
CA ILE A 111 -2.43 17.38 14.03
C ILE A 111 -3.40 17.75 15.15
N GLU A 112 -4.15 18.81 14.94
CA GLU A 112 -4.95 19.45 16.00
C GLU A 112 -5.98 18.49 16.59
N THR A 113 -6.66 17.71 15.74
CA THR A 113 -7.61 16.68 16.18
C THR A 113 -6.98 15.56 17.02
N ALA A 114 -5.66 15.38 16.97
CA ALA A 114 -4.94 14.40 17.80
C ALA A 114 -4.61 14.91 19.21
N ILE A 115 -4.78 16.21 19.46
CA ILE A 115 -4.61 16.85 20.78
C ILE A 115 -5.91 17.50 21.29
N ASP A 116 -7.00 17.41 20.53
CA ASP A 116 -8.33 17.90 20.91
C ASP A 116 -8.80 17.21 22.21
N GLY A 117 -9.34 18.00 23.14
CA GLY A 117 -9.72 17.54 24.48
C GLY A 117 -8.58 17.40 25.50
N ASN A 118 -7.32 17.64 25.12
CA ASN A 118 -6.23 17.68 26.10
C ASN A 118 -6.27 19.01 26.86
N SER A 119 -6.70 19.00 28.13
CA SER A 119 -6.76 20.20 29.00
C SER A 119 -5.41 20.91 29.21
N LYS A 120 -4.31 20.32 28.73
CA LYS A 120 -2.94 20.88 28.75
C LYS A 120 -2.44 21.28 27.35
N SER A 121 -3.28 21.27 26.31
CA SER A 121 -2.94 21.88 25.02
C SER A 121 -2.68 23.38 25.25
N ALA A 122 -1.62 23.88 24.63
CA ALA A 122 -1.36 25.31 24.59
C ALA A 122 -1.67 25.77 23.17
N SER A 123 -2.32 26.92 23.03
CA SER A 123 -2.79 27.42 21.73
C SER A 123 -1.68 27.49 20.68
N PHE A 124 -0.41 27.68 21.06
CA PHE A 124 0.74 27.69 20.15
C PHE A 124 1.10 26.32 19.52
N GLU A 125 0.45 25.24 19.93
CA GLU A 125 0.59 23.90 19.33
C GLU A 125 -0.52 23.60 18.32
N GLU A 126 -1.47 24.52 18.13
CA GLU A 126 -2.65 24.36 17.27
C GLU A 126 -2.40 25.04 15.92
N VAL A 127 -2.71 24.35 14.83
CA VAL A 127 -2.52 24.89 13.48
C VAL A 127 -3.54 26.02 13.24
N SER A 128 -4.77 25.86 13.74
CA SER A 128 -5.85 26.82 13.62
C SER A 128 -5.49 28.19 14.19
N LYS A 129 -4.77 28.26 15.32
CA LYS A 129 -4.27 29.53 15.88
C LYS A 129 -3.53 30.35 14.84
N TYR A 130 -2.54 29.74 14.17
CA TYR A 130 -1.72 30.45 13.19
C TYR A 130 -2.54 30.91 11.97
N LEU A 131 -3.58 30.16 11.60
CA LEU A 131 -4.52 30.57 10.55
C LEU A 131 -5.47 31.69 10.99
N TYR A 132 -5.86 31.76 12.26
CA TYR A 132 -6.70 32.86 12.74
C TYR A 132 -5.92 34.14 13.03
N ASP A 133 -4.64 34.02 13.39
CA ASP A 133 -3.75 35.16 13.66
C ASP A 133 -3.31 35.90 12.37
N ASN A 134 -3.70 35.41 11.19
CA ASN A 134 -3.32 35.98 9.90
C ASN A 134 -4.54 36.20 8.99
N ASP A 135 -4.40 37.16 8.07
CA ASP A 135 -5.44 37.51 7.08
C ASP A 135 -4.99 37.32 5.62
N VAL A 136 -3.68 37.28 5.36
CA VAL A 136 -3.11 37.08 4.02
C VAL A 136 -2.48 35.70 3.96
N PHE A 137 -2.85 34.93 2.95
CA PHE A 137 -2.40 33.56 2.75
C PHE A 137 -1.99 33.31 1.31
N SER A 138 -0.95 32.52 1.13
CA SER A 138 -0.63 31.94 -0.17
C SER A 138 -0.30 30.48 -0.03
N VAL A 139 -0.42 29.73 -1.13
CA VAL A 139 0.09 28.37 -1.22
C VAL A 139 1.07 28.23 -2.37
N SER A 140 2.12 27.46 -2.13
CA SER A 140 3.15 27.10 -3.09
C SER A 140 3.47 25.61 -3.06
N ASP A 141 4.18 25.16 -4.10
CA ASP A 141 4.72 23.81 -4.16
C ASP A 141 5.67 23.56 -2.98
N CYS A 142 5.75 22.33 -2.48
CA CYS A 142 6.71 21.96 -1.46
C CYS A 142 8.14 22.07 -2.02
N ALA A 143 8.96 22.97 -1.46
CA ALA A 143 10.34 23.16 -1.90
C ALA A 143 11.18 21.88 -1.77
N CYS A 144 10.98 21.09 -0.70
CA CYS A 144 11.70 19.83 -0.51
C CYS A 144 11.33 18.78 -1.58
N ARG A 145 10.04 18.64 -1.91
CA ARG A 145 9.59 17.70 -2.95
C ARG A 145 10.00 18.17 -4.35
N THR A 146 9.94 19.47 -4.60
CA THR A 146 10.45 20.09 -5.84
C THR A 146 11.92 19.76 -6.04
N SER A 147 12.74 19.96 -5.00
CA SER A 147 14.17 19.64 -5.05
C SER A 147 14.42 18.15 -5.30
N ARG A 148 13.70 17.26 -4.59
CA ARG A 148 13.80 15.81 -4.79
C ARG A 148 13.38 15.36 -6.19
N GLU A 149 12.31 15.92 -6.74
CA GLU A 149 11.84 15.63 -8.10
C GLU A 149 12.91 15.98 -9.15
N ILE A 150 13.52 17.17 -9.05
CA ILE A 150 14.59 17.60 -9.94
C ILE A 150 15.83 16.69 -9.87
N LEU A 151 16.08 16.10 -8.70
CA LEU A 151 17.16 15.14 -8.49
C LEU A 151 16.81 13.72 -8.97
N GLY A 152 15.58 13.47 -9.46
CA GLY A 152 15.12 12.12 -9.79
C GLY A 152 14.86 11.24 -8.56
N GLU A 153 14.67 11.86 -7.41
CA GLU A 153 14.51 11.21 -6.13
C GLU A 153 13.15 11.52 -5.47
N GLY A 154 12.08 11.72 -6.22
CA GLY A 154 10.75 11.90 -5.63
C GLY A 154 10.29 10.63 -4.89
N CYS A 155 9.29 10.76 -3.99
CA CYS A 155 8.79 9.63 -3.20
C CYS A 155 7.31 9.30 -3.42
N GLY A 156 6.75 9.69 -4.56
CA GLY A 156 5.33 9.51 -4.92
C GLY A 156 4.38 10.51 -4.25
N HIS A 157 4.80 11.22 -3.21
CA HIS A 157 4.01 12.35 -2.70
C HIS A 157 4.25 13.56 -3.59
N LEU A 158 3.17 14.11 -4.16
CA LEU A 158 3.22 15.24 -5.08
C LEU A 158 3.52 16.56 -4.36
N LYS A 159 4.04 17.54 -5.10
CA LYS A 159 4.59 18.79 -4.52
C LYS A 159 3.57 19.92 -4.46
N GLU A 160 2.56 19.91 -5.31
CA GLU A 160 1.66 21.01 -5.59
C GLU A 160 0.78 21.36 -4.39
N ASP A 161 0.63 22.66 -4.12
CA ASP A 161 -0.24 23.22 -3.07
C ASP A 161 -0.04 22.58 -1.68
N MET A 162 1.20 22.58 -1.19
CA MET A 162 1.58 21.91 0.07
C MET A 162 2.18 22.84 1.13
N CYS A 163 2.79 23.96 0.72
CA CYS A 163 3.39 24.92 1.64
C CYS A 163 2.52 26.16 1.69
N ILE A 164 1.90 26.41 2.85
CA ILE A 164 1.08 27.59 3.11
C ILE A 164 1.99 28.65 3.73
N GLN A 165 2.02 29.85 3.16
CA GLN A 165 2.68 31.02 3.74
C GLN A 165 1.64 31.95 4.37
N LEU A 166 2.07 32.67 5.40
CA LEU A 166 1.22 33.49 6.27
C LEU A 166 1.71 34.94 6.32
N GLY A 167 0.78 35.90 6.28
CA GLY A 167 1.06 37.32 6.50
C GLY A 167 2.09 37.87 5.52
N HIS A 168 3.19 38.44 6.06
CA HIS A 168 4.26 39.03 5.24
C HIS A 168 4.86 38.02 4.23
N ALA A 169 5.00 36.75 4.61
CA ALA A 169 5.51 35.74 3.70
C ALA A 169 4.52 35.39 2.59
N ALA A 170 3.23 35.39 2.88
CA ALA A 170 2.20 35.20 1.86
C ALA A 170 2.26 36.32 0.81
N GLU A 171 2.31 37.57 1.26
CA GLU A 171 2.40 38.72 0.35
C GLU A 171 3.65 38.62 -0.55
N TYR A 172 4.82 38.27 -0.01
CA TYR A 172 6.03 38.07 -0.84
C TYR A 172 5.83 36.99 -1.90
N TYR A 173 5.25 35.84 -1.54
CA TYR A 173 5.01 34.74 -2.48
C TYR A 173 4.02 35.11 -3.58
N ILE A 174 2.98 35.88 -3.24
CA ILE A 174 2.00 36.42 -4.20
C ILE A 174 2.69 37.40 -5.15
N ARG A 175 3.38 38.41 -4.60
CA ARG A 175 4.03 39.47 -5.36
C ARG A 175 5.09 38.96 -6.33
N THR A 176 5.78 37.89 -5.95
CA THR A 176 6.85 37.31 -6.78
C THR A 176 6.40 36.13 -7.64
N GLY A 177 5.09 35.83 -7.68
CA GLY A 177 4.52 34.76 -8.50
C GLY A 177 4.93 33.34 -8.12
N ARG A 178 5.44 33.15 -6.90
CA ARG A 178 5.88 31.84 -6.37
C ARG A 178 4.75 31.02 -5.77
N GLY A 179 3.74 31.71 -5.26
CA GLY A 179 2.55 31.11 -4.67
C GLY A 179 1.31 31.84 -5.16
N ARG A 180 0.19 31.12 -5.19
CA ARG A 180 -1.12 31.71 -5.45
C ARG A 180 -1.74 32.14 -4.13
N GLU A 181 -2.45 33.26 -4.15
CA GLU A 181 -3.26 33.71 -3.03
C GLU A 181 -4.39 32.70 -2.77
N ILE A 182 -4.70 32.46 -1.49
CA ILE A 182 -5.77 31.55 -1.06
C ILE A 182 -6.60 32.19 0.05
N THR A 183 -7.80 31.67 0.27
CA THR A 183 -8.60 32.04 1.44
C THR A 183 -8.15 31.23 2.67
N ARG A 184 -8.56 31.69 3.86
CA ARG A 184 -8.37 30.93 5.10
C ARG A 184 -9.06 29.56 5.05
N ASP A 185 -10.27 29.50 4.50
CA ASP A 185 -11.04 28.25 4.36
C ASP A 185 -10.30 27.26 3.47
N GLU A 186 -9.74 27.73 2.35
CA GLU A 186 -8.92 26.90 1.49
C GLU A 186 -7.63 26.41 2.19
N ALA A 187 -7.03 27.23 3.06
CA ALA A 187 -5.89 26.81 3.87
C ALA A 187 -6.26 25.63 4.80
N PHE A 188 -7.44 25.68 5.44
CA PHE A 188 -7.98 24.56 6.23
C PHE A 188 -8.23 23.31 5.38
N ASP A 189 -8.79 23.47 4.17
CA ASP A 189 -9.01 22.35 3.25
C ASP A 189 -7.70 21.68 2.82
N ILE A 190 -6.64 22.47 2.57
CA ILE A 190 -5.30 21.96 2.24
C ILE A 190 -4.72 21.16 3.41
N ILE A 191 -4.84 21.66 4.64
CA ILE A 191 -4.40 20.97 5.86
C ILE A 191 -5.14 19.64 6.02
N LYS A 192 -6.45 19.64 5.90
CA LYS A 192 -7.28 18.44 6.02
C LYS A 192 -6.91 17.40 4.96
N ARG A 193 -6.79 17.82 3.70
CA ARG A 193 -6.35 16.95 2.59
C ARG A 193 -4.96 16.36 2.85
N ALA A 194 -4.04 17.15 3.38
CA ALA A 194 -2.71 16.68 3.74
C ALA A 194 -2.76 15.61 4.84
N GLU A 195 -3.57 15.80 5.89
CA GLU A 195 -3.76 14.84 6.97
C GLU A 195 -4.40 13.52 6.49
N GLU A 196 -5.42 13.62 5.63
CA GLU A 196 -6.07 12.47 4.99
C GLU A 196 -5.06 11.65 4.17
N ASN A 197 -4.17 12.33 3.45
CA ASN A 197 -3.05 11.75 2.70
C ASN A 197 -1.86 11.28 3.55
N GLY A 198 -1.95 11.36 4.88
CA GLY A 198 -0.91 10.85 5.80
C GLY A 198 0.29 11.78 5.96
N LEU A 199 0.17 13.05 5.57
CA LEU A 199 1.20 14.08 5.76
C LEU A 199 1.05 14.76 7.13
N MET A 200 2.15 15.26 7.68
CA MET A 200 2.12 15.96 8.96
C MET A 200 2.60 17.40 8.85
N HIS A 201 2.25 18.22 9.84
CA HIS A 201 2.51 19.65 9.83
C HIS A 201 3.86 20.00 10.42
N GLN A 202 4.55 20.94 9.79
CA GLN A 202 5.73 21.60 10.33
C GLN A 202 5.67 23.10 10.13
N ILE A 203 6.28 23.84 11.04
CA ILE A 203 6.41 25.29 10.97
C ILE A 203 7.88 25.70 11.06
N PRO A 204 8.31 26.78 10.38
CA PRO A 204 9.48 27.55 10.78
C PRO A 204 9.39 27.92 12.26
N ASN A 205 10.49 27.75 12.99
CA ASN A 205 10.50 27.86 14.44
C ASN A 205 11.47 28.96 14.93
N VAL A 206 11.69 29.96 14.07
CA VAL A 206 12.70 31.02 14.23
C VAL A 206 12.14 32.45 14.24
N ASP A 207 10.81 32.60 14.19
CA ASP A 207 10.15 33.91 14.10
C ASP A 207 9.78 34.52 15.46
N GLY A 208 10.06 33.79 16.54
CA GLY A 208 9.69 34.18 17.91
C GLY A 208 8.45 33.46 18.43
N PHE A 209 8.23 33.58 19.74
CA PHE A 209 7.17 32.84 20.43
C PHE A 209 5.78 33.14 19.87
N GLU A 210 5.01 32.08 19.59
CA GLU A 210 3.67 32.12 18.98
C GLU A 210 3.61 32.77 17.58
N LYS A 211 4.74 32.83 16.87
CA LYS A 211 4.83 33.35 15.52
C LYS A 211 5.42 32.31 14.58
N THR A 212 4.86 32.24 13.37
CA THR A 212 5.41 31.52 12.24
C THR A 212 4.98 32.22 10.96
N HIS A 213 5.83 32.19 9.94
CA HIS A 213 5.50 32.71 8.61
C HIS A 213 5.02 31.63 7.62
N ALA A 214 5.03 30.35 8.00
CA ALA A 214 4.56 29.27 7.12
C ALA A 214 4.09 28.02 7.87
N ILE A 215 3.29 27.21 7.19
CA ILE A 215 2.89 25.85 7.56
C ILE A 215 3.20 24.92 6.38
N CYS A 216 3.98 23.88 6.63
CA CYS A 216 4.39 22.89 5.63
C CYS A 216 3.73 21.53 5.88
N ASN A 217 3.13 20.96 4.84
CA ASN A 217 2.50 19.64 4.85
C ASN A 217 3.51 18.56 4.40
N CYS A 218 4.26 18.03 5.36
CA CYS A 218 5.48 17.27 5.11
C CYS A 218 5.28 15.75 5.10
N CYS A 219 5.98 15.08 4.18
CA CYS A 219 6.25 13.64 4.26
C CYS A 219 7.68 13.40 4.75
N SER A 220 7.92 12.31 5.48
CA SER A 220 9.26 11.97 5.96
C SER A 220 10.23 11.56 4.85
N CYS A 221 9.71 11.07 3.72
CA CYS A 221 10.55 10.60 2.62
C CYS A 221 11.27 11.74 1.87
N SER A 222 10.67 12.93 1.75
CA SER A 222 11.27 14.05 1.01
C SER A 222 11.71 15.23 1.88
N CYS A 223 11.09 15.46 3.04
CA CYS A 223 11.35 16.67 3.82
C CYS A 223 12.78 16.73 4.38
N TYR A 224 13.52 17.79 4.05
CA TYR A 224 14.89 17.99 4.54
C TYR A 224 14.98 18.31 6.02
N SER A 225 13.94 18.89 6.61
CA SER A 225 13.84 19.05 8.07
C SER A 225 13.76 17.68 8.75
N LEU A 226 12.83 16.83 8.30
CA LEU A 226 12.59 15.51 8.90
C LEU A 226 13.70 14.51 8.66
N ARG A 227 14.50 14.70 7.60
CA ARG A 227 15.77 13.99 7.45
C ARG A 227 16.63 14.06 8.71
N THR A 228 16.52 15.13 9.50
CA THR A 228 17.22 15.21 10.79
C THR A 228 16.74 14.17 11.79
N ALA A 229 15.43 13.88 11.82
CA ALA A 229 14.83 12.86 12.68
C ALA A 229 14.96 11.44 12.12
N THR A 230 14.96 11.26 10.81
CA THR A 230 14.97 9.93 10.18
C THR A 230 16.38 9.46 9.85
N MET A 231 17.14 10.24 9.07
CA MET A 231 18.49 9.88 8.64
C MET A 231 19.51 10.09 9.75
N PHE A 232 19.50 11.26 10.40
CA PHE A 232 20.48 11.56 11.44
C PHE A 232 20.03 11.12 12.84
N LEU A 233 18.81 10.60 13.00
CA LEU A 233 18.24 10.18 14.28
C LEU A 233 18.38 11.25 15.38
N ASN A 234 18.25 12.53 15.01
CA ASN A 234 18.39 13.71 15.86
C ASN A 234 17.03 14.40 16.03
N ASN A 235 16.06 13.65 16.55
CA ASN A 235 14.64 14.03 16.63
C ASN A 235 14.40 15.30 17.47
N ASP A 236 15.25 15.61 18.46
CA ASP A 236 15.14 16.84 19.27
C ASP A 236 15.21 18.13 18.44
N MET A 237 15.79 18.07 17.24
CA MET A 237 15.88 19.19 16.31
C MET A 237 14.53 19.57 15.70
N VAL A 238 13.53 18.68 15.70
CA VAL A 238 12.28 18.90 14.96
C VAL A 238 11.02 18.45 15.70
N ARG A 239 11.12 17.61 16.74
CA ARG A 239 9.95 17.05 17.43
C ARG A 239 9.07 18.12 18.08
N SER A 240 7.78 17.80 18.21
CA SER A 240 6.84 18.59 19.01
C SER A 240 7.05 18.37 20.51
N ASN A 241 6.19 18.99 21.32
CA ASN A 241 6.12 18.76 22.76
C ASN A 241 5.43 17.43 23.14
N TYR A 242 4.96 16.66 22.16
CA TYR A 242 4.15 15.46 22.36
C TYR A 242 4.89 14.19 21.95
N VAL A 243 4.47 13.07 22.55
CA VAL A 243 4.87 11.71 22.17
C VAL A 243 3.62 10.85 22.12
N ALA A 244 3.56 9.93 21.15
CA ALA A 244 2.47 8.98 21.07
C ALA A 244 2.61 7.90 22.14
N GLN A 245 1.50 7.54 22.77
CA GLN A 245 1.38 6.41 23.69
C GLN A 245 0.33 5.46 23.14
N VAL A 246 0.61 4.15 23.23
CA VAL A 246 -0.34 3.11 22.83
C VAL A 246 -0.91 2.44 24.08
N ASP A 247 -2.23 2.30 24.12
CA ASP A 247 -2.93 1.43 25.05
C ASP A 247 -3.06 0.03 24.42
N PRO A 248 -2.30 -0.97 24.90
CA PRO A 248 -2.34 -2.31 24.33
C PRO A 248 -3.70 -2.99 24.50
N GLU A 249 -4.51 -2.63 25.50
CA GLU A 249 -5.82 -3.25 25.73
C GLU A 249 -6.78 -2.93 24.58
N ASN A 250 -6.80 -1.65 24.18
CA ASN A 250 -7.63 -1.17 23.07
C ASN A 250 -7.03 -1.47 21.69
N CYS A 251 -5.71 -1.66 21.61
CA CYS A 251 -5.04 -1.88 20.33
C CYS A 251 -5.41 -3.21 19.69
N VAL A 252 -5.81 -3.21 18.42
CA VAL A 252 -6.11 -4.44 17.67
C VAL A 252 -5.12 -4.72 16.53
N ALA A 253 -3.93 -4.12 16.58
CA ALA A 253 -2.86 -4.34 15.60
C ALA A 253 -3.30 -4.28 14.12
N CYS A 254 -4.23 -3.39 13.78
CA CYS A 254 -4.70 -3.20 12.40
C CYS A 254 -3.64 -2.57 11.47
N GLY A 255 -2.49 -2.13 11.99
CA GLY A 255 -1.35 -1.63 11.21
C GLY A 255 -1.53 -0.25 10.57
N GLN A 256 -2.71 0.38 10.66
CA GLN A 256 -2.95 1.68 10.01
C GLN A 256 -2.02 2.79 10.56
N CYS A 257 -1.86 2.85 11.87
CA CYS A 257 -0.92 3.78 12.50
C CYS A 257 0.54 3.48 12.13
N VAL A 258 0.88 2.21 11.87
CA VAL A 258 2.22 1.78 11.48
C VAL A 258 2.52 2.25 10.07
N ILE A 259 1.68 1.99 9.07
CA ILE A 259 1.95 2.40 7.67
C ILE A 259 1.96 3.93 7.50
N HIS A 260 1.21 4.67 8.32
CA HIS A 260 1.15 6.13 8.27
C HIS A 260 2.14 6.84 9.19
N CYS A 261 2.94 6.13 10.00
CA CYS A 261 3.93 6.76 10.88
C CYS A 261 5.06 7.41 10.06
N PRO A 262 5.25 8.74 10.10
CA PRO A 262 6.26 9.37 9.26
C PRO A 262 7.70 8.93 9.60
N THR A 263 8.02 8.78 10.89
CA THR A 263 9.40 8.47 11.33
C THR A 263 9.65 6.99 11.61
N ASN A 264 8.72 6.11 11.23
CA ASN A 264 8.77 4.67 11.54
C ASN A 264 8.89 4.37 13.04
N ALA A 265 8.32 5.24 13.88
CA ALA A 265 8.29 5.10 15.34
C ALA A 265 7.34 3.99 15.82
N LEU A 266 6.32 3.64 15.03
CA LEU A 266 5.38 2.58 15.39
C LEU A 266 5.66 1.31 14.59
N LYS A 267 5.58 0.17 15.27
CA LYS A 267 5.69 -1.17 14.67
C LYS A 267 4.62 -2.10 15.25
N LEU A 268 4.18 -3.08 14.47
CA LEU A 268 3.37 -4.17 14.99
C LEU A 268 4.24 -5.12 15.80
N GLY A 269 3.71 -5.57 16.94
CA GLY A 269 4.31 -6.55 17.83
C GLY A 269 3.27 -7.53 18.36
N GLN A 270 3.69 -8.32 19.34
CA GLN A 270 2.84 -9.31 20.02
C GLN A 270 2.06 -8.67 21.15
N LYS A 271 0.82 -9.13 21.37
CA LYS A 271 0.04 -8.86 22.59
C LYS A 271 -0.06 -10.11 23.49
N LEU A 272 -0.12 -11.29 22.87
CA LEU A 272 -0.09 -12.55 23.60
C LEU A 272 1.30 -12.74 24.21
N CYS A 273 1.35 -13.21 25.46
CA CYS A 273 2.52 -13.25 26.36
C CYS A 273 2.78 -11.93 27.10
N GLY A 274 3.15 -12.04 28.38
CA GLY A 274 2.96 -11.01 29.43
C GLY A 274 3.62 -9.64 29.25
N ASP A 275 4.51 -9.45 28.27
CA ASP A 275 5.05 -8.14 27.91
C ASP A 275 5.01 -8.00 26.38
N ALA A 276 4.21 -7.06 25.87
CA ALA A 276 4.32 -6.64 24.47
C ALA A 276 5.78 -6.27 24.21
N GLN A 277 6.45 -7.00 23.31
CA GLN A 277 7.90 -6.86 23.19
C GLN A 277 8.27 -5.43 22.78
N ASP A 278 8.99 -4.74 23.67
CA ASP A 278 9.33 -3.33 23.48
C ASP A 278 10.53 -3.13 22.56
N PHE A 279 10.68 -1.90 22.08
CA PHE A 279 11.92 -1.49 21.44
C PHE A 279 13.09 -1.61 22.41
N LYS A 280 14.23 -2.14 21.93
CA LYS A 280 15.48 -2.11 22.69
C LYS A 280 15.80 -0.67 23.11
N GLN A 281 15.96 -0.45 24.41
CA GLN A 281 16.26 0.86 24.95
C GLN A 281 17.56 1.41 24.35
N ARG A 282 17.50 2.60 23.75
CA ARG A 282 18.70 3.26 23.22
C ARG A 282 19.54 3.83 24.34
N VAL A 283 20.73 3.27 24.50
CA VAL A 283 21.75 3.74 25.47
C VAL A 283 22.44 5.01 24.94
N ASP A 284 22.90 4.97 23.69
CA ASP A 284 23.54 6.09 23.01
C ASP A 284 22.49 6.96 22.29
N LEU A 285 22.44 8.26 22.61
CA LEU A 285 21.61 9.28 21.97
C LEU A 285 22.46 10.46 21.50
N PRO A 286 22.04 11.26 20.52
CA PRO A 286 22.72 12.49 20.12
C PRO A 286 22.97 13.43 21.31
N SER A 287 22.06 13.46 22.28
CA SER A 287 22.11 14.35 23.45
C SER A 287 23.10 13.93 24.55
N ASN A 288 23.58 12.67 24.54
CA ASN A 288 24.46 12.11 25.56
C ASN A 288 25.72 11.40 25.01
N SER A 289 25.92 11.35 23.69
CA SER A 289 27.06 10.65 23.08
C SER A 289 27.63 11.40 21.87
N LYS A 290 28.80 10.96 21.39
CA LYS A 290 29.33 11.39 20.09
C LYS A 290 28.44 10.78 19.00
N TRP A 291 28.12 11.57 17.98
CA TRP A 291 27.15 11.19 16.98
C TRP A 291 27.73 11.34 15.58
N GLY A 292 28.27 10.25 15.04
CA GLY A 292 28.86 10.19 13.70
C GLY A 292 28.04 9.32 12.74
N PRO A 293 28.53 9.15 11.49
CA PRO A 293 27.87 8.35 10.44
C PRO A 293 27.51 6.93 10.86
N GLU A 294 28.25 6.32 11.79
CA GLU A 294 27.98 4.99 12.35
C GLU A 294 26.69 4.89 13.17
N LYS A 295 26.09 6.04 13.52
CA LYS A 295 24.82 6.15 14.23
C LYS A 295 23.67 6.68 13.36
N TRP A 296 23.91 6.87 12.06
CA TRP A 296 22.90 7.37 11.12
C TRP A 296 22.16 6.22 10.44
N ASN A 297 21.01 6.55 9.86
CA ASN A 297 20.23 5.71 8.97
C ASN A 297 20.24 6.30 7.54
N PRO A 298 21.29 6.09 6.73
CA PRO A 298 21.34 6.61 5.37
C PRO A 298 20.19 6.06 4.48
N ASP A 299 19.73 4.84 4.76
CA ASP A 299 18.72 4.13 3.99
C ASP A 299 17.28 4.35 4.49
N TYR A 300 17.04 5.42 5.26
CA TYR A 300 15.74 5.71 5.89
C TYR A 300 14.53 5.76 4.94
N ARG A 301 14.78 5.84 3.63
CA ARG A 301 13.76 5.90 2.58
C ARG A 301 13.38 4.52 2.04
N THR A 302 14.16 3.49 2.33
CA THR A 302 14.04 2.15 1.76
C THR A 302 14.05 1.06 2.82
N ASN A 303 14.49 1.32 4.05
CA ASN A 303 14.61 0.32 5.12
C ASN A 303 13.51 0.37 6.19
N ARG A 304 12.35 0.95 5.87
CA ARG A 304 11.19 0.96 6.78
C ARG A 304 10.78 -0.46 7.17
N GLU A 305 10.44 -0.67 8.43
CA GLU A 305 9.92 -1.94 8.94
C GLU A 305 8.53 -1.78 9.56
N ASN A 306 7.62 -2.72 9.24
CA ASN A 306 6.26 -2.70 9.79
C ASN A 306 6.10 -3.51 11.07
N VAL A 307 7.03 -4.43 11.35
CA VAL A 307 6.91 -5.42 12.43
C VAL A 307 8.21 -5.47 13.24
N LEU A 308 8.08 -5.67 14.55
CA LEU A 308 9.20 -5.93 15.48
C LEU A 308 9.80 -7.32 15.27
N ASP A 309 11.03 -7.54 15.77
CA ASP A 309 11.76 -8.82 15.62
C ASP A 309 10.98 -10.01 16.13
N SER A 310 10.18 -9.78 17.16
CA SER A 310 9.24 -10.72 17.75
C SER A 310 8.15 -11.21 16.78
N GLY A 311 7.81 -10.43 15.75
CA GLY A 311 6.70 -10.71 14.86
C GLY A 311 5.36 -10.13 15.34
N THR A 312 4.34 -10.35 14.52
CA THR A 312 2.96 -9.93 14.77
C THR A 312 1.99 -11.09 14.48
N SER A 313 0.69 -10.82 14.55
CA SER A 313 -0.34 -11.82 14.32
C SER A 313 -0.18 -12.55 12.97
N PRO A 314 -0.39 -13.88 12.96
CA PRO A 314 -0.23 -14.67 11.74
C PRO A 314 -1.28 -14.31 10.68
N CYS A 315 -2.49 -13.89 11.07
CA CYS A 315 -3.58 -13.63 10.13
C CYS A 315 -3.31 -12.46 9.15
N ILE A 316 -2.62 -11.39 9.57
CA ILE A 316 -2.17 -10.32 8.66
C ILE A 316 -0.93 -10.74 7.88
N THR A 317 -0.08 -11.60 8.45
CA THR A 317 1.17 -12.03 7.83
C THR A 317 0.92 -13.00 6.66
N GLU A 318 0.06 -13.99 6.86
CA GLU A 318 -0.21 -15.06 5.89
C GLU A 318 -1.21 -14.66 4.80
N CYS A 319 -1.90 -13.52 4.95
CA CYS A 319 -2.73 -12.97 3.90
C CYS A 319 -1.85 -12.25 2.87
N PRO A 320 -1.85 -12.65 1.58
CA PRO A 320 -1.02 -11.99 0.56
C PRO A 320 -1.29 -10.49 0.40
N ALA A 321 -2.51 -10.04 0.69
CA ALA A 321 -2.88 -8.62 0.67
C ALA A 321 -2.65 -7.91 2.01
N HIS A 322 -2.23 -8.62 3.05
CA HIS A 322 -2.03 -8.11 4.41
C HIS A 322 -3.25 -7.37 4.98
N ILE A 323 -4.43 -7.97 4.80
CA ILE A 323 -5.69 -7.42 5.30
C ILE A 323 -5.61 -7.30 6.84
N PRO A 324 -6.03 -6.16 7.43
CA PRO A 324 -6.00 -5.94 8.87
C PRO A 324 -7.11 -6.73 9.60
N VAL A 325 -6.95 -8.05 9.66
CA VAL A 325 -7.96 -9.02 10.14
C VAL A 325 -8.50 -8.69 11.53
N GLN A 326 -7.63 -8.52 12.51
CA GLN A 326 -8.03 -8.18 13.87
C GLN A 326 -8.81 -6.85 13.94
N GLY A 327 -8.48 -5.91 13.06
CA GLY A 327 -9.14 -4.61 12.99
C GLY A 327 -10.59 -4.71 12.54
N TYR A 328 -10.85 -5.39 11.42
CA TYR A 328 -12.22 -5.50 10.93
C TYR A 328 -13.07 -6.45 11.79
N ILE A 329 -12.48 -7.48 12.40
CA ILE A 329 -13.16 -8.35 13.37
C ILE A 329 -13.62 -7.53 14.59
N LYS A 330 -12.77 -6.64 15.11
CA LYS A 330 -13.14 -5.77 16.23
C LYS A 330 -14.25 -4.78 15.86
N LEU A 331 -14.21 -4.20 14.65
CA LEU A 331 -15.29 -3.32 14.18
C LEU A 331 -16.60 -4.09 14.02
N ALA A 332 -16.55 -5.32 13.48
CA ALA A 332 -17.71 -6.19 13.37
C ALA A 332 -18.28 -6.58 14.74
N SER A 333 -17.44 -6.85 15.74
CA SER A 333 -17.89 -7.13 17.12
C SER A 333 -18.62 -5.94 17.76
N GLN A 334 -18.46 -4.73 17.21
CA GLN A 334 -19.09 -3.49 17.66
C GLN A 334 -20.29 -3.08 16.78
N GLY A 335 -20.69 -3.90 15.81
CA GLY A 335 -21.75 -3.56 14.85
C GLY A 335 -21.35 -2.51 13.80
N LYS A 336 -20.06 -2.15 13.73
CA LYS A 336 -19.53 -1.09 12.84
C LYS A 336 -19.15 -1.66 11.46
N TYR A 337 -20.12 -2.27 10.78
CA TYR A 337 -19.86 -3.05 9.57
C TYR A 337 -19.37 -2.19 8.39
N THR A 338 -19.85 -0.95 8.23
CA THR A 338 -19.38 -0.05 7.17
C THR A 338 -17.93 0.35 7.36
N GLU A 339 -17.52 0.65 8.60
CA GLU A 339 -16.12 0.97 8.94
C GLU A 339 -15.20 -0.25 8.77
N ALA A 340 -15.72 -1.45 9.06
CA ALA A 340 -15.02 -2.71 8.85
C ALA A 340 -14.78 -2.96 7.35
N LEU A 341 -15.81 -2.72 6.52
CA LEU A 341 -15.73 -2.84 5.07
C LEU A 341 -14.74 -1.83 4.46
N GLU A 342 -14.81 -0.56 4.86
CA GLU A 342 -13.84 0.46 4.48
C GLU A 342 -12.40 0.03 4.81
N LEU A 343 -12.18 -0.52 6.01
CA LEU A 343 -10.87 -0.98 6.46
C LEU A 343 -10.33 -2.14 5.60
N ILE A 344 -11.18 -3.08 5.18
CA ILE A 344 -10.80 -4.16 4.26
C ILE A 344 -10.43 -3.59 2.88
N LYS A 345 -11.25 -2.67 2.36
CA LYS A 345 -11.09 -2.08 1.02
C LYS A 345 -9.82 -1.25 0.82
N LYS A 346 -9.17 -0.83 1.90
CA LYS A 346 -7.83 -0.24 1.83
C LYS A 346 -6.80 -1.11 1.14
N VAL A 347 -6.95 -2.44 1.19
CA VAL A 347 -6.01 -3.39 0.56
C VAL A 347 -6.67 -4.54 -0.21
N ASN A 348 -8.00 -4.67 -0.16
CA ASN A 348 -8.74 -5.63 -0.97
C ASN A 348 -10.04 -5.00 -1.52
N PRO A 349 -10.13 -4.69 -2.82
CA PRO A 349 -11.34 -4.11 -3.42
C PRO A 349 -12.46 -5.12 -3.70
N PHE A 350 -12.19 -6.43 -3.54
CA PHE A 350 -13.15 -7.51 -3.80
C PHE A 350 -13.43 -8.39 -2.55
N PRO A 351 -13.82 -7.80 -1.40
CA PRO A 351 -14.06 -8.57 -0.19
C PRO A 351 -15.21 -9.59 -0.29
N ALA A 352 -16.26 -9.31 -1.08
CA ALA A 352 -17.43 -10.20 -1.23
C ALA A 352 -17.10 -11.43 -2.08
N VAL A 353 -16.31 -11.25 -3.15
CA VAL A 353 -15.68 -12.35 -3.89
C VAL A 353 -14.76 -13.14 -2.97
N CYS A 354 -13.82 -12.47 -2.29
CA CYS A 354 -12.87 -13.15 -1.41
C CYS A 354 -13.55 -13.89 -0.26
N GLY A 355 -14.73 -13.46 0.20
CA GLY A 355 -15.50 -14.17 1.25
C GLY A 355 -16.11 -15.49 0.81
N ARG A 356 -15.97 -15.87 -0.47
CA ARG A 356 -16.54 -17.09 -1.06
C ARG A 356 -15.50 -18.07 -1.60
N ILE A 357 -14.33 -17.56 -2.01
CA ILE A 357 -13.30 -18.33 -2.73
C ILE A 357 -11.89 -18.25 -2.13
N CYS A 358 -11.72 -17.55 -1.00
CA CYS A 358 -10.41 -17.38 -0.39
C CYS A 358 -9.87 -18.72 0.14
N PRO A 359 -8.55 -19.00 0.02
CA PRO A 359 -7.95 -20.22 0.56
C PRO A 359 -7.80 -20.21 2.10
N ARG A 360 -8.23 -19.14 2.77
CA ARG A 360 -8.27 -18.99 4.24
C ARG A 360 -6.93 -19.27 4.95
N THR A 361 -5.79 -18.93 4.34
CA THR A 361 -4.46 -19.06 4.97
C THR A 361 -4.38 -18.35 6.33
N CYS A 362 -5.10 -17.23 6.47
CA CYS A 362 -5.25 -16.51 7.73
C CYS A 362 -5.96 -17.31 8.83
N GLU A 363 -6.90 -18.20 8.48
CA GLU A 363 -7.53 -19.15 9.42
C GLU A 363 -6.62 -20.33 9.71
N SER A 364 -5.99 -20.92 8.68
CA SER A 364 -5.06 -22.05 8.83
C SER A 364 -3.91 -21.71 9.79
N ALA A 365 -3.44 -20.45 9.75
CA ALA A 365 -2.37 -20.00 10.63
C ALA A 365 -2.84 -19.40 11.96
N CYS A 366 -4.15 -19.22 12.15
CA CYS A 366 -4.75 -18.57 13.31
C CYS A 366 -4.26 -19.18 14.63
N THR A 367 -3.79 -18.34 15.55
CA THR A 367 -3.29 -18.77 16.87
C THR A 367 -4.35 -19.52 17.68
N ARG A 368 -5.65 -19.19 17.52
CA ARG A 368 -6.75 -19.87 18.22
C ARG A 368 -6.83 -21.36 17.90
N GLY A 369 -6.40 -21.78 16.70
CA GLY A 369 -6.33 -23.19 16.32
C GLY A 369 -5.34 -24.03 17.14
N SER A 370 -4.51 -23.41 17.99
CA SER A 370 -3.67 -24.12 18.97
C SER A 370 -4.40 -24.38 20.30
N ILE A 371 -5.62 -23.87 20.48
CA ILE A 371 -6.47 -24.04 21.67
C ILE A 371 -7.66 -24.93 21.31
N ASP A 372 -8.40 -24.53 20.27
CA ASP A 372 -9.55 -25.26 19.73
C ASP A 372 -9.60 -25.14 18.19
N GLU A 373 -10.62 -24.49 17.62
CA GLU A 373 -10.76 -24.27 16.18
C GLU A 373 -10.39 -22.83 15.82
N PRO A 374 -9.82 -22.56 14.63
CA PRO A 374 -9.60 -21.20 14.16
C PRO A 374 -10.86 -20.32 14.21
N VAL A 375 -10.66 -19.00 14.30
CA VAL A 375 -11.74 -18.04 14.08
C VAL A 375 -12.22 -18.15 12.63
N ALA A 376 -13.54 -18.07 12.40
CA ALA A 376 -14.17 -18.04 11.09
C ALA A 376 -14.01 -16.66 10.41
N ILE A 377 -12.75 -16.30 10.15
CA ILE A 377 -12.30 -15.02 9.60
C ILE A 377 -12.96 -14.74 8.24
N ASP A 378 -13.12 -15.75 7.41
CA ASP A 378 -13.69 -15.66 6.06
C ASP A 378 -15.21 -15.47 6.11
N ASP A 379 -15.93 -16.18 6.99
CA ASP A 379 -17.37 -16.01 7.19
C ASP A 379 -17.71 -14.62 7.77
N ILE A 380 -16.90 -14.12 8.71
CA ILE A 380 -17.01 -12.75 9.21
C ILE A 380 -16.81 -11.74 8.06
N LYS A 381 -15.78 -11.95 7.22
CA LYS A 381 -15.51 -11.08 6.07
C LYS A 381 -16.66 -11.13 5.06
N ARG A 382 -17.20 -12.32 4.78
CA ARG A 382 -18.36 -12.51 3.91
C ARG A 382 -19.56 -11.71 4.41
N PHE A 383 -19.91 -11.84 5.68
CA PHE A 383 -20.99 -11.06 6.30
C PHE A 383 -20.81 -9.55 6.15
N ILE A 384 -19.61 -9.04 6.45
CA ILE A 384 -19.31 -7.61 6.31
C ILE A 384 -19.46 -7.16 4.85
N ALA A 385 -19.00 -7.98 3.91
CA ALA A 385 -18.96 -7.67 2.49
C ALA A 385 -20.31 -7.78 1.78
N GLU A 386 -21.32 -8.42 2.39
CA GLU A 386 -22.69 -8.42 1.83
C GLU A 386 -23.26 -7.00 1.65
N GLN A 387 -22.75 -6.01 2.40
CA GLN A 387 -23.09 -4.60 2.17
C GLN A 387 -22.80 -4.14 0.73
N ASP A 388 -21.76 -4.65 0.06
CA ASP A 388 -21.44 -4.26 -1.31
C ASP A 388 -22.46 -4.76 -2.34
N LEU A 389 -23.17 -5.84 -2.01
CA LEU A 389 -24.22 -6.39 -2.86
C LEU A 389 -25.48 -5.53 -2.85
N ASN A 390 -25.59 -4.59 -1.91
CA ASN A 390 -26.70 -3.66 -1.80
C ASN A 390 -26.27 -2.24 -2.18
N ASN A 391 -26.85 -1.71 -3.26
CA ASN A 391 -26.58 -0.36 -3.77
C ASN A 391 -26.80 0.75 -2.73
N ASP A 392 -27.71 0.56 -1.76
CA ASP A 392 -28.06 1.60 -0.80
C ASP A 392 -27.02 1.76 0.32
N VAL A 393 -26.19 0.73 0.57
CA VAL A 393 -25.25 0.68 1.70
C VAL A 393 -23.82 0.33 1.31
N ARG A 394 -23.55 0.02 0.04
CA ARG A 394 -22.20 -0.27 -0.46
C ARG A 394 -21.23 0.87 -0.21
N PHE A 395 -19.97 0.52 0.02
CA PHE A 395 -18.92 1.52 0.23
C PHE A 395 -18.24 1.89 -1.09
N ILE A 396 -18.39 3.15 -1.50
CA ILE A 396 -17.71 3.75 -2.65
C ILE A 396 -16.61 4.69 -2.13
N PRO A 397 -15.33 4.42 -2.44
CA PRO A 397 -14.24 5.32 -2.09
C PRO A 397 -14.39 6.70 -2.75
N LYS A 398 -13.94 7.74 -2.06
CA LYS A 398 -13.84 9.08 -2.64
C LYS A 398 -12.56 9.19 -3.48
N LYS A 399 -12.68 9.77 -4.68
CA LYS A 399 -11.55 10.18 -5.52
C LYS A 399 -10.71 11.21 -4.77
N ARG A 400 -9.39 10.99 -4.66
CA ARG A 400 -8.45 11.80 -3.87
C ARG A 400 -7.98 13.05 -4.61
N HIS A 401 -7.64 12.89 -5.89
CA HIS A 401 -7.09 13.94 -6.75
C HIS A 401 -7.72 13.89 -8.12
N ASP A 402 -7.45 14.87 -8.98
CA ASP A 402 -7.78 14.81 -10.39
C ASP A 402 -6.53 15.07 -11.23
N TYR A 403 -5.91 14.02 -11.75
CA TYR A 403 -4.65 14.13 -12.48
C TYR A 403 -4.84 14.33 -13.98
N GLY A 404 -6.02 13.99 -14.54
CA GLY A 404 -6.28 14.03 -15.99
C GLY A 404 -5.48 13.02 -16.83
N LYS A 405 -4.51 12.31 -16.25
CA LYS A 405 -3.64 11.32 -16.92
C LYS A 405 -4.40 10.04 -17.25
N LYS A 406 -4.17 9.48 -18.45
CA LYS A 406 -4.85 8.27 -18.94
C LYS A 406 -3.99 7.02 -18.72
N ILE A 407 -4.56 6.00 -18.07
CA ILE A 407 -3.90 4.72 -17.82
C ILE A 407 -4.67 3.59 -18.50
N ALA A 408 -3.96 2.71 -19.21
CA ALA A 408 -4.52 1.53 -19.86
C ALA A 408 -4.22 0.28 -19.03
N ILE A 409 -5.25 -0.53 -18.80
CA ILE A 409 -5.13 -1.84 -18.14
C ILE A 409 -5.61 -2.89 -19.12
N VAL A 410 -4.82 -3.94 -19.35
CA VAL A 410 -5.16 -5.02 -20.27
C VAL A 410 -5.51 -6.27 -19.47
N GLY A 411 -6.77 -6.68 -19.53
CA GLY A 411 -7.36 -7.78 -18.77
C GLY A 411 -8.22 -7.28 -17.60
N ALA A 412 -9.48 -7.71 -17.56
CA ALA A 412 -10.45 -7.39 -16.50
C ALA A 412 -10.56 -8.49 -15.44
N GLY A 413 -9.47 -9.21 -15.16
CA GLY A 413 -9.36 -10.14 -14.04
C GLY A 413 -9.06 -9.44 -12.71
N PRO A 414 -8.97 -10.17 -11.58
CA PRO A 414 -8.80 -9.60 -10.24
C PRO A 414 -7.60 -8.65 -10.12
N SER A 415 -6.46 -8.96 -10.76
CA SER A 415 -5.28 -8.09 -10.74
C SER A 415 -5.50 -6.77 -11.49
N GLY A 416 -6.03 -6.83 -12.72
CA GLY A 416 -6.33 -5.66 -13.53
C GLY A 416 -7.39 -4.76 -12.90
N LEU A 417 -8.48 -5.36 -12.42
CA LEU A 417 -9.54 -4.63 -11.72
C LEU A 417 -9.03 -4.02 -10.39
N SER A 418 -8.16 -4.72 -9.65
CA SER A 418 -7.58 -4.15 -8.42
C SER A 418 -6.67 -2.96 -8.74
N CYS A 419 -5.84 -3.03 -9.78
CA CYS A 419 -5.04 -1.90 -10.24
C CYS A 419 -5.93 -0.72 -10.65
N ALA A 420 -7.00 -1.00 -11.40
CA ALA A 420 -7.98 -0.01 -11.85
C ALA A 420 -8.64 0.72 -10.68
N TYR A 421 -9.07 -0.05 -9.67
CA TYR A 421 -9.69 0.47 -8.47
C TYR A 421 -8.79 1.49 -7.76
N TYR A 422 -7.53 1.13 -7.46
CA TYR A 422 -6.65 2.00 -6.71
C TYR A 422 -6.19 3.24 -7.50
N LEU A 423 -6.00 3.11 -8.81
CA LEU A 423 -5.74 4.27 -9.68
C LEU A 423 -6.95 5.21 -9.78
N ALA A 424 -8.18 4.67 -9.83
CA ALA A 424 -9.40 5.47 -9.81
C ALA A 424 -9.59 6.19 -8.46
N VAL A 425 -9.28 5.54 -7.33
CA VAL A 425 -9.25 6.18 -6.00
C VAL A 425 -8.27 7.36 -6.00
N ASP A 426 -7.06 7.16 -6.54
CA ASP A 426 -6.03 8.19 -6.53
C ASP A 426 -6.36 9.37 -7.44
N GLY A 427 -7.04 9.14 -8.58
CA GLY A 427 -7.55 10.22 -9.42
C GLY A 427 -7.28 10.12 -10.91
N TYR A 428 -6.95 8.94 -11.43
CA TYR A 428 -6.59 8.71 -12.82
C TYR A 428 -7.79 8.40 -13.71
N ASN A 429 -7.67 8.72 -15.00
CA ASN A 429 -8.62 8.28 -16.02
C ASN A 429 -8.22 6.87 -16.49
N VAL A 430 -8.89 5.84 -15.96
CA VAL A 430 -8.52 4.45 -16.20
C VAL A 430 -9.45 3.82 -17.23
N THR A 431 -8.87 3.19 -18.25
CA THR A 431 -9.60 2.33 -19.20
C THR A 431 -9.08 0.90 -19.10
N VAL A 432 -9.99 -0.05 -18.87
CA VAL A 432 -9.71 -1.50 -18.85
C VAL A 432 -10.15 -2.10 -20.18
N PHE A 433 -9.22 -2.73 -20.90
CA PHE A 433 -9.44 -3.45 -22.15
C PHE A 433 -9.57 -4.94 -21.85
N GLU A 434 -10.70 -5.54 -22.25
CA GLU A 434 -11.03 -6.93 -22.01
C GLU A 434 -11.35 -7.63 -23.32
N LYS A 435 -10.70 -8.77 -23.57
CA LYS A 435 -10.89 -9.60 -24.76
C LYS A 435 -12.29 -10.20 -24.82
N GLN A 436 -12.84 -10.60 -23.68
CA GLN A 436 -14.15 -11.22 -23.57
C GLN A 436 -15.26 -10.16 -23.49
N ASN A 437 -16.51 -10.59 -23.68
CA ASN A 437 -17.67 -9.73 -23.50
C ASN A 437 -18.06 -9.53 -22.02
N ALA A 438 -17.52 -10.37 -21.12
CA ALA A 438 -17.80 -10.34 -19.69
C ALA A 438 -16.55 -9.90 -18.91
N LEU A 439 -16.76 -9.13 -17.84
CA LEU A 439 -15.72 -8.68 -16.92
C LEU A 439 -15.51 -9.67 -15.77
N GLY A 440 -14.42 -9.53 -15.01
CA GLY A 440 -14.08 -10.35 -13.85
C GLY A 440 -13.05 -11.45 -14.15
N GLY A 441 -12.71 -11.68 -15.42
CA GLY A 441 -11.73 -12.68 -15.83
C GLY A 441 -12.06 -14.08 -15.26
N MET A 442 -11.09 -14.75 -14.66
CA MET A 442 -11.29 -16.08 -14.05
C MET A 442 -12.35 -16.11 -12.93
N LEU A 443 -12.65 -14.98 -12.28
CA LEU A 443 -13.72 -14.94 -11.27
C LEU A 443 -15.10 -15.23 -11.88
N THR A 444 -15.33 -14.72 -13.09
CA THR A 444 -16.60 -14.86 -13.81
C THR A 444 -16.60 -16.05 -14.76
N LEU A 445 -15.44 -16.32 -15.36
CA LEU A 445 -15.32 -17.26 -16.48
C LEU A 445 -14.69 -18.59 -16.08
N GLY A 446 -13.87 -18.62 -15.03
CA GLY A 446 -13.19 -19.81 -14.55
C GLY A 446 -13.88 -20.47 -13.35
N ILE A 447 -14.47 -19.69 -12.44
CA ILE A 447 -15.11 -20.23 -11.24
C ILE A 447 -16.59 -20.52 -11.51
N PRO A 448 -17.11 -21.71 -11.16
CA PRO A 448 -18.52 -22.03 -11.34
C PRO A 448 -19.45 -21.21 -10.43
N SER A 449 -20.67 -20.91 -10.91
CA SER A 449 -21.66 -20.11 -10.19
C SER A 449 -22.03 -20.65 -8.79
N TYR A 450 -21.96 -21.97 -8.56
CA TYR A 450 -22.29 -22.57 -7.27
C TYR A 450 -21.23 -22.28 -6.19
N ARG A 451 -20.04 -21.80 -6.59
CA ARG A 451 -18.99 -21.31 -5.70
C ARG A 451 -18.86 -19.80 -5.71
N LEU A 452 -19.16 -19.15 -6.83
CA LEU A 452 -19.12 -17.70 -6.94
C LEU A 452 -20.16 -17.22 -7.95
N GLU A 453 -21.26 -16.70 -7.44
CA GLU A 453 -22.31 -16.19 -8.31
C GLU A 453 -21.86 -14.91 -9.03
N LYS A 454 -22.27 -14.78 -10.30
CA LYS A 454 -21.86 -13.67 -11.18
C LYS A 454 -22.37 -12.31 -10.69
N ASN A 455 -23.51 -12.26 -10.01
CA ASN A 455 -24.04 -11.04 -9.39
C ASN A 455 -23.10 -10.49 -8.31
N VAL A 456 -22.42 -11.35 -7.56
CA VAL A 456 -21.43 -10.94 -6.54
C VAL A 456 -20.25 -10.26 -7.21
N VAL A 457 -19.69 -10.86 -8.26
CA VAL A 457 -18.58 -10.28 -9.03
C VAL A 457 -19.00 -8.95 -9.67
N ASN A 458 -20.18 -8.93 -10.29
CA ASN A 458 -20.69 -7.73 -10.95
C ASN A 458 -20.97 -6.59 -9.97
N ALA A 459 -21.47 -6.88 -8.75
CA ALA A 459 -21.72 -5.84 -7.75
C ALA A 459 -20.44 -5.10 -7.35
N GLU A 460 -19.32 -5.80 -7.18
CA GLU A 460 -18.04 -5.16 -6.86
C GLU A 460 -17.42 -4.46 -8.08
N ILE A 461 -17.66 -4.96 -9.31
CA ILE A 461 -17.26 -4.28 -10.55
C ILE A 461 -18.08 -3.00 -10.77
N ASP A 462 -19.36 -2.99 -10.39
CA ASP A 462 -20.22 -1.81 -10.52
C ASP A 462 -19.68 -0.64 -9.68
N ILE A 463 -19.04 -0.91 -8.53
CA ILE A 463 -18.33 0.11 -7.75
C ILE A 463 -17.23 0.78 -8.58
N LEU A 464 -16.47 0.01 -9.38
CA LEU A 464 -15.45 0.60 -10.27
C LEU A 464 -16.09 1.47 -11.36
N LYS A 465 -17.24 1.05 -11.91
CA LYS A 465 -17.98 1.86 -12.89
C LYS A 465 -18.49 3.16 -12.26
N GLU A 466 -19.03 3.10 -11.04
CA GLU A 466 -19.49 4.26 -10.26
C GLU A 466 -18.34 5.23 -9.95
N MET A 467 -17.12 4.71 -9.77
CA MET A 467 -15.89 5.50 -9.64
C MET A 467 -15.37 6.09 -10.96
N GLY A 468 -15.98 5.75 -12.11
CA GLY A 468 -15.62 6.29 -13.42
C GLY A 468 -14.61 5.47 -14.21
N VAL A 469 -14.33 4.22 -13.83
CA VAL A 469 -13.50 3.31 -14.65
C VAL A 469 -14.22 2.96 -15.94
N GLU A 470 -13.57 3.17 -17.08
CA GLU A 470 -14.08 2.81 -18.39
C GLU A 470 -13.74 1.35 -18.72
N PHE A 471 -14.68 0.60 -19.27
CA PHE A 471 -14.47 -0.78 -19.71
C PHE A 471 -14.72 -0.90 -21.20
N LYS A 472 -13.74 -1.45 -21.93
CA LYS A 472 -13.83 -1.80 -23.35
C LYS A 472 -13.75 -3.30 -23.50
N THR A 473 -14.90 -3.96 -23.51
CA THR A 473 -15.05 -5.41 -23.70
C THR A 473 -15.04 -5.79 -25.18
N GLY A 474 -14.72 -7.05 -25.48
CA GLY A 474 -14.61 -7.55 -26.85
C GLY A 474 -13.42 -6.97 -27.63
N VAL A 475 -12.43 -6.41 -26.93
CA VAL A 475 -11.23 -5.79 -27.54
C VAL A 475 -9.99 -6.56 -27.11
N GLU A 476 -9.33 -7.21 -28.07
CA GLU A 476 -8.09 -7.94 -27.87
C GLU A 476 -6.87 -7.06 -28.20
N VAL A 477 -6.16 -6.60 -27.17
CA VAL A 477 -4.90 -5.83 -27.35
C VAL A 477 -3.83 -6.76 -27.92
N GLY A 478 -3.15 -6.32 -28.97
CA GLY A 478 -2.25 -7.14 -29.80
C GLY A 478 -2.91 -7.70 -31.07
N LYS A 479 -4.23 -7.53 -31.23
CA LYS A 479 -4.97 -7.93 -32.44
C LYS A 479 -5.87 -6.82 -32.98
N ASP A 480 -6.76 -6.28 -32.15
CA ASP A 480 -7.70 -5.22 -32.54
C ASP A 480 -7.09 -3.82 -32.37
N VAL A 481 -6.22 -3.66 -31.37
CA VAL A 481 -5.43 -2.46 -31.10
C VAL A 481 -4.05 -2.85 -30.58
N SER A 482 -2.98 -2.14 -30.96
CA SER A 482 -1.64 -2.35 -30.41
C SER A 482 -1.37 -1.47 -29.18
N LEU A 483 -0.32 -1.78 -28.40
CA LEU A 483 0.13 -0.88 -27.32
C LEU A 483 0.56 0.49 -27.87
N ASP A 484 1.15 0.54 -29.07
CA ASP A 484 1.53 1.79 -29.72
C ASP A 484 0.32 2.63 -30.14
N ASP A 485 -0.76 2.00 -30.63
CA ASP A 485 -2.02 2.71 -30.91
C ASP A 485 -2.59 3.35 -29.65
N LEU A 486 -2.47 2.67 -28.50
CA LEU A 486 -2.89 3.21 -27.22
C LEU A 486 -1.97 4.35 -26.75
N ARG A 487 -0.66 4.24 -26.91
CA ARG A 487 0.26 5.37 -26.66
C ARG A 487 -0.13 6.60 -27.49
N ASN A 488 -0.44 6.40 -28.77
CA ASN A 488 -0.91 7.46 -29.67
C ASN A 488 -2.26 8.07 -29.26
N GLN A 489 -3.09 7.35 -28.50
CA GLN A 489 -4.32 7.86 -27.88
C GLN A 489 -4.10 8.59 -26.55
N GLY A 490 -2.83 8.78 -26.15
CA GLY A 490 -2.44 9.53 -24.95
C GLY A 490 -2.43 8.72 -23.66
N TYR A 491 -2.43 7.38 -23.72
CA TYR A 491 -2.18 6.56 -22.54
C TYR A 491 -0.70 6.64 -22.13
N GLU A 492 -0.44 6.95 -20.85
CA GLU A 492 0.91 7.22 -20.34
C GLU A 492 1.57 6.00 -19.69
N ALA A 493 0.79 4.99 -19.29
CA ALA A 493 1.30 3.73 -18.74
C ALA A 493 0.31 2.58 -18.96
N PHE A 494 0.85 1.37 -18.92
CA PHE A 494 0.15 0.11 -19.20
C PHE A 494 0.31 -0.89 -18.06
N TYR A 495 -0.79 -1.52 -17.65
CA TYR A 495 -0.77 -2.67 -16.73
C TYR A 495 -1.25 -3.93 -17.44
N LEU A 496 -0.37 -4.90 -17.66
CA LEU A 496 -0.70 -6.18 -18.30
C LEU A 496 -1.13 -7.21 -17.24
N ALA A 497 -2.39 -7.60 -17.29
CA ALA A 497 -3.04 -8.49 -16.33
C ALA A 497 -3.95 -9.52 -17.03
N ILE A 498 -3.48 -10.07 -18.15
CA ILE A 498 -4.25 -11.02 -18.99
C ILE A 498 -4.45 -12.41 -18.34
N GLY A 499 -3.73 -12.70 -17.25
CA GLY A 499 -3.79 -13.97 -16.53
C GLY A 499 -3.16 -15.15 -17.28
N ALA A 500 -3.43 -16.37 -16.81
CA ALA A 500 -3.07 -17.63 -17.47
C ALA A 500 -4.34 -18.30 -18.02
N GLN A 501 -4.71 -17.90 -19.22
CA GLN A 501 -6.03 -18.16 -19.80
C GLN A 501 -6.12 -19.43 -20.65
N ALA A 502 -5.00 -20.04 -21.04
CA ALA A 502 -4.98 -21.24 -21.87
C ALA A 502 -4.83 -22.51 -21.01
N GLY A 503 -5.29 -23.66 -21.51
CA GLY A 503 -5.02 -24.98 -20.91
C GLY A 503 -3.68 -25.56 -21.35
N ARG A 504 -3.03 -26.34 -20.48
CA ARG A 504 -1.84 -27.13 -20.87
C ARG A 504 -2.23 -28.42 -21.58
N LYS A 505 -1.38 -28.85 -22.52
CA LYS A 505 -1.50 -30.15 -23.20
C LYS A 505 -0.77 -31.26 -22.44
N LEU A 506 -1.20 -32.52 -22.60
CA LEU A 506 -0.62 -33.69 -21.93
C LEU A 506 0.65 -34.19 -22.65
N GLY A 507 0.74 -34.01 -23.95
CA GLY A 507 1.78 -34.58 -24.80
C GLY A 507 1.66 -36.09 -25.00
N VAL A 508 0.44 -36.65 -24.94
CA VAL A 508 0.20 -38.10 -25.11
C VAL A 508 -0.48 -38.42 -26.43
N GLU A 509 -0.34 -39.66 -26.91
CA GLU A 509 -1.03 -40.13 -28.12
C GLU A 509 -2.55 -39.98 -27.98
N GLY A 510 -3.19 -39.48 -29.05
CA GLY A 510 -4.64 -39.31 -29.12
C GLY A 510 -5.19 -38.07 -28.41
N GLU A 511 -4.36 -37.18 -27.86
CA GLU A 511 -4.81 -36.00 -27.11
C GLU A 511 -5.58 -34.95 -27.93
N ASP A 512 -5.43 -34.94 -29.26
CA ASP A 512 -6.14 -34.03 -30.16
C ASP A 512 -7.47 -34.64 -30.71
N ALA A 513 -7.92 -35.78 -30.17
CA ALA A 513 -9.15 -36.44 -30.59
C ALA A 513 -10.43 -35.66 -30.22
N GLU A 514 -11.50 -35.84 -31.00
CA GLU A 514 -12.82 -35.27 -30.68
C GLU A 514 -13.32 -35.87 -29.35
N GLY A 515 -13.59 -35.00 -28.36
CA GLY A 515 -13.98 -35.39 -27.02
C GLY A 515 -12.91 -35.12 -25.95
N VAL A 516 -11.68 -34.79 -26.33
CA VAL A 516 -10.66 -34.26 -25.40
C VAL A 516 -10.79 -32.74 -25.33
N ILE A 517 -11.02 -32.20 -24.14
CA ILE A 517 -11.33 -30.78 -23.93
C ILE A 517 -10.48 -30.25 -22.78
N SER A 518 -9.95 -29.04 -22.92
CA SER A 518 -9.34 -28.30 -21.80
C SER A 518 -10.39 -28.01 -20.72
N GLY A 519 -10.07 -28.29 -19.46
CA GLY A 519 -10.94 -27.98 -18.32
C GLY A 519 -11.24 -26.48 -18.21
N VAL A 520 -10.27 -25.63 -18.56
CA VAL A 520 -10.45 -24.17 -18.59
C VAL A 520 -11.45 -23.76 -19.66
N ASP A 521 -11.33 -24.32 -20.88
CA ASP A 521 -12.25 -24.03 -21.98
C ASP A 521 -13.65 -24.56 -21.71
N PHE A 522 -13.75 -25.72 -21.05
CA PHE A 522 -15.01 -26.29 -20.60
C PHE A 522 -15.73 -25.35 -19.63
N LEU A 523 -15.07 -24.94 -18.54
CA LEU A 523 -15.65 -24.00 -17.56
C LEU A 523 -15.99 -22.66 -18.19
N LEU A 524 -15.12 -22.13 -19.06
CA LEU A 524 -15.37 -20.90 -19.82
C LEU A 524 -16.67 -21.01 -20.64
N ASN A 525 -16.84 -22.09 -21.40
CA ASN A 525 -18.02 -22.27 -22.25
C ASN A 525 -19.30 -22.41 -21.43
N VAL A 526 -19.26 -23.19 -20.32
CA VAL A 526 -20.39 -23.31 -19.39
C VAL A 526 -20.74 -21.95 -18.78
N ASN A 527 -19.75 -21.20 -18.32
CA ASN A 527 -19.96 -19.89 -17.70
C ASN A 527 -20.41 -18.82 -18.71
N LEU A 528 -20.09 -18.96 -20.00
CA LEU A 528 -20.66 -18.13 -21.06
C LEU A 528 -22.10 -18.53 -21.45
N GLY A 529 -22.65 -19.59 -20.84
CA GLY A 529 -23.99 -20.09 -21.15
C GLY A 529 -24.09 -20.80 -22.49
N LYS A 530 -22.96 -21.27 -23.05
CA LYS A 530 -22.98 -22.11 -24.24
C LYS A 530 -23.47 -23.50 -23.88
N GLU A 531 -24.23 -24.13 -24.76
CA GLU A 531 -24.58 -25.54 -24.61
C GLU A 531 -23.31 -26.38 -24.75
N VAL A 532 -23.02 -27.17 -23.71
CA VAL A 532 -21.93 -28.13 -23.71
C VAL A 532 -22.53 -29.50 -23.44
N ASP A 533 -22.55 -30.36 -24.46
CA ASP A 533 -22.99 -31.74 -24.27
C ASP A 533 -21.96 -32.49 -23.42
N MET A 534 -22.36 -32.91 -22.23
CA MET A 534 -21.56 -33.76 -21.33
C MET A 534 -22.20 -35.13 -21.10
N THR A 535 -23.10 -35.56 -21.98
CA THR A 535 -23.70 -36.91 -21.92
C THR A 535 -22.61 -37.98 -22.07
N GLY A 536 -22.71 -39.06 -21.28
CA GLY A 536 -21.80 -40.21 -21.32
C GLY A 536 -20.91 -40.35 -20.07
N ASP A 537 -19.87 -41.18 -20.20
CA ASP A 537 -18.84 -41.43 -19.20
C ASP A 537 -17.72 -40.39 -19.34
N ILE A 538 -17.49 -39.58 -18.32
CA ILE A 538 -16.53 -38.47 -18.35
C ILE A 538 -15.32 -38.78 -17.47
N VAL A 539 -14.13 -38.61 -18.04
CA VAL A 539 -12.87 -38.68 -17.30
C VAL A 539 -12.28 -37.29 -17.13
N VAL A 540 -11.94 -36.90 -15.90
CA VAL A 540 -11.27 -35.64 -15.59
C VAL A 540 -9.85 -35.93 -15.12
N ILE A 541 -8.85 -35.24 -15.67
CA ILE A 541 -7.44 -35.45 -15.33
C ILE A 541 -6.90 -34.22 -14.60
N GLY A 542 -6.52 -34.41 -13.33
CA GLY A 542 -5.96 -33.36 -12.47
C GLY A 542 -6.36 -33.54 -11.00
N GLY A 543 -5.51 -33.06 -10.08
CA GLY A 543 -5.72 -33.17 -8.63
C GLY A 543 -6.02 -31.85 -7.90
N GLY A 544 -6.01 -30.71 -8.59
CA GLY A 544 -6.23 -29.40 -7.98
C GLY A 544 -7.69 -28.94 -7.96
N ASN A 545 -7.96 -27.79 -7.31
CA ASN A 545 -9.31 -27.22 -7.19
C ASN A 545 -10.02 -27.03 -8.55
N VAL A 546 -9.29 -26.64 -9.60
CA VAL A 546 -9.87 -26.54 -10.96
C VAL A 546 -10.38 -27.89 -11.47
N ALA A 547 -9.69 -28.98 -11.15
CA ALA A 547 -10.13 -30.32 -11.55
C ALA A 547 -11.42 -30.72 -10.82
N ILE A 548 -11.56 -30.36 -9.53
CA ILE A 548 -12.79 -30.55 -8.76
C ILE A 548 -13.94 -29.74 -9.37
N ASP A 549 -13.72 -28.45 -9.65
CA ASP A 549 -14.72 -27.58 -10.29
C ASP A 549 -15.17 -28.14 -11.65
N VAL A 550 -14.22 -28.63 -12.46
CA VAL A 550 -14.52 -29.28 -13.75
C VAL A 550 -15.37 -30.53 -13.56
N ALA A 551 -15.00 -31.41 -12.62
CA ALA A 551 -15.74 -32.65 -12.38
C ALA A 551 -17.17 -32.38 -11.90
N ARG A 552 -17.33 -31.51 -10.91
CA ARG A 552 -18.64 -31.11 -10.37
C ARG A 552 -19.51 -30.38 -11.38
N THR A 553 -18.89 -29.60 -12.27
CA THR A 553 -19.60 -28.94 -13.37
C THR A 553 -20.03 -29.94 -14.44
N ALA A 554 -19.21 -30.94 -14.77
CA ALA A 554 -19.57 -32.02 -15.70
C ALA A 554 -20.76 -32.83 -15.17
N THR A 555 -20.80 -33.15 -13.88
CA THR A 555 -21.94 -33.79 -13.22
C THR A 555 -23.24 -32.99 -13.42
N ARG A 556 -23.19 -31.67 -13.23
CA ARG A 556 -24.35 -30.78 -13.43
C ARG A 556 -24.72 -30.58 -14.90
N ALA A 557 -23.77 -30.76 -15.81
CA ALA A 557 -23.98 -30.66 -17.25
C ALA A 557 -24.55 -31.96 -17.88
N GLY A 558 -24.90 -32.97 -17.07
CA GLY A 558 -25.60 -34.17 -17.53
C GLY A 558 -24.72 -35.41 -17.74
N ALA A 559 -23.50 -35.42 -17.19
CA ALA A 559 -22.65 -36.61 -17.20
C ALA A 559 -23.33 -37.81 -16.51
N SER A 560 -23.19 -39.00 -17.11
CA SER A 560 -23.72 -40.24 -16.54
C SER A 560 -22.82 -40.78 -15.44
N THR A 561 -21.50 -40.74 -15.66
CA THR A 561 -20.47 -41.01 -14.65
C THR A 561 -19.35 -39.98 -14.78
N VAL A 562 -18.76 -39.58 -13.65
CA VAL A 562 -17.59 -38.70 -13.62
C VAL A 562 -16.50 -39.37 -12.78
N GLN A 563 -15.35 -39.62 -13.40
CA GLN A 563 -14.18 -40.18 -12.73
C GLN A 563 -12.99 -39.24 -12.85
N MET A 564 -12.45 -38.82 -11.72
CA MET A 564 -11.23 -38.03 -11.64
C MET A 564 -10.01 -38.94 -11.52
N PHE A 565 -8.93 -38.58 -12.20
CA PHE A 565 -7.62 -39.25 -12.11
C PHE A 565 -6.53 -38.20 -11.84
N CYS A 566 -5.69 -38.46 -10.85
CA CYS A 566 -4.60 -37.57 -10.47
C CYS A 566 -3.31 -38.34 -10.15
N LEU A 567 -2.17 -37.64 -10.25
CA LEU A 567 -0.85 -38.23 -10.03
C LEU A 567 -0.54 -38.40 -8.54
N GLU A 568 -1.09 -37.50 -7.74
CA GLU A 568 -0.92 -37.38 -6.31
C GLU A 568 -1.65 -38.49 -5.56
N ASP A 569 -1.14 -38.84 -4.39
CA ASP A 569 -1.90 -39.65 -3.43
C ASP A 569 -2.96 -38.78 -2.73
N GLU A 570 -3.87 -39.41 -2.00
CA GLU A 570 -4.97 -38.74 -1.31
C GLU A 570 -4.50 -37.61 -0.39
N LYS A 571 -3.35 -37.77 0.29
CA LYS A 571 -2.83 -36.81 1.27
C LYS A 571 -2.06 -35.65 0.64
N THR A 572 -1.66 -35.80 -0.62
CA THR A 572 -0.84 -34.84 -1.36
C THR A 572 -1.59 -34.19 -2.51
N MET A 573 -2.89 -34.46 -2.65
CA MET A 573 -3.76 -33.77 -3.60
C MET A 573 -3.68 -32.24 -3.39
N PRO A 574 -3.53 -31.45 -4.47
CA PRO A 574 -3.51 -29.99 -4.36
C PRO A 574 -4.87 -29.34 -4.05
N ALA A 575 -5.98 -30.07 -4.20
CA ALA A 575 -7.31 -29.56 -3.86
C ALA A 575 -7.50 -29.41 -2.34
N LEU A 576 -8.40 -28.51 -1.93
CA LEU A 576 -8.76 -28.35 -0.52
C LEU A 576 -9.63 -29.53 -0.05
N ASP A 577 -9.43 -29.98 1.19
CA ASP A 577 -10.17 -31.12 1.76
C ASP A 577 -11.69 -30.97 1.66
N GLU A 578 -12.23 -29.78 1.94
CA GLU A 578 -13.66 -29.46 1.82
C GLU A 578 -14.19 -29.63 0.38
N GLU A 579 -13.39 -29.26 -0.63
CA GLU A 579 -13.76 -29.42 -2.04
C GLU A 579 -13.73 -30.89 -2.47
N VAL A 580 -12.80 -31.68 -1.91
CA VAL A 580 -12.73 -33.14 -2.12
C VAL A 580 -13.95 -33.82 -1.51
N GLU A 581 -14.32 -33.46 -0.28
CA GLU A 581 -15.52 -33.97 0.40
C GLU A 581 -16.79 -33.65 -0.39
N GLU A 582 -16.93 -32.42 -0.90
CA GLU A 582 -18.05 -32.02 -1.75
C GLU A 582 -18.12 -32.85 -3.04
N ALA A 583 -16.98 -33.07 -3.72
CA ALA A 583 -16.94 -33.89 -4.93
C ALA A 583 -17.38 -35.33 -4.66
N LEU A 584 -16.90 -35.95 -3.58
CA LEU A 584 -17.29 -37.30 -3.17
C LEU A 584 -18.79 -37.38 -2.84
N SER A 585 -19.36 -36.35 -2.21
CA SER A 585 -20.79 -36.27 -1.90
C SER A 585 -21.71 -36.19 -3.14
N GLU A 586 -21.14 -35.81 -4.29
CA GLU A 586 -21.82 -35.72 -5.59
C GLU A 586 -21.64 -37.00 -6.45
N ASP A 587 -21.13 -38.09 -5.85
CA ASP A 587 -20.82 -39.38 -6.48
C ASP A 587 -19.67 -39.34 -7.51
N ILE A 588 -18.77 -38.37 -7.39
CA ILE A 588 -17.57 -38.28 -8.23
C ILE A 588 -16.50 -39.24 -7.68
N VAL A 589 -16.01 -40.14 -8.53
CA VAL A 589 -15.00 -41.12 -8.12
C VAL A 589 -13.60 -40.54 -8.33
N ILE A 590 -12.82 -40.44 -7.26
CA ILE A 590 -11.43 -39.95 -7.32
C ILE A 590 -10.46 -41.14 -7.33
N ASN A 591 -9.63 -41.22 -8.36
CA ASN A 591 -8.62 -42.27 -8.56
C ASN A 591 -7.21 -41.67 -8.42
N ASN A 592 -6.64 -41.80 -7.23
CA ASN A 592 -5.29 -41.31 -6.92
C ASN A 592 -4.17 -42.18 -7.49
N SER A 593 -3.01 -41.54 -7.69
CA SER A 593 -1.76 -42.18 -8.14
C SER A 593 -1.86 -42.87 -9.51
N TRP A 594 -2.46 -42.20 -10.49
CA TRP A 594 -2.58 -42.66 -11.89
C TRP A 594 -2.23 -41.53 -12.86
N GLY A 595 -1.33 -41.80 -13.81
CA GLY A 595 -0.96 -40.87 -14.88
C GLY A 595 -1.44 -41.35 -16.25
N PRO A 596 -1.85 -40.44 -17.15
CA PRO A 596 -2.29 -40.83 -18.49
C PRO A 596 -1.12 -41.38 -19.31
N LYS A 597 -1.39 -42.46 -20.05
CA LYS A 597 -0.44 -43.11 -20.99
C LYS A 597 -0.77 -42.75 -22.43
N ARG A 598 -2.03 -42.95 -22.84
CA ARG A 598 -2.56 -42.57 -24.16
C ARG A 598 -4.09 -42.53 -24.16
N VAL A 599 -4.67 -41.73 -25.04
CA VAL A 599 -6.12 -41.69 -25.30
C VAL A 599 -6.47 -42.75 -26.35
N LEU A 600 -7.53 -43.51 -26.10
CA LEU A 600 -8.05 -44.53 -27.02
C LEU A 600 -9.06 -43.88 -27.96
N VAL A 601 -8.83 -44.02 -29.25
CA VAL A 601 -9.56 -43.30 -30.30
C VAL A 601 -10.11 -44.28 -31.34
N GLU A 602 -11.41 -44.18 -31.63
CA GLU A 602 -12.07 -44.86 -32.74
C GLU A 602 -12.76 -43.81 -33.62
N ASP A 603 -12.59 -43.88 -34.95
CA ASP A 603 -13.14 -42.91 -35.91
C ASP A 603 -12.87 -41.44 -35.58
N GLY A 604 -11.72 -41.15 -34.95
CA GLY A 604 -11.31 -39.81 -34.53
C GLY A 604 -11.95 -39.32 -33.23
N LYS A 605 -12.75 -40.15 -32.56
CA LYS A 605 -13.45 -39.84 -31.31
C LYS A 605 -12.90 -40.62 -30.14
N VAL A 606 -12.94 -40.02 -28.95
CA VAL A 606 -12.55 -40.69 -27.70
C VAL A 606 -13.52 -41.85 -27.40
N VAL A 607 -12.95 -43.02 -27.08
CA VAL A 607 -13.69 -44.18 -26.52
C VAL A 607 -13.16 -44.63 -25.16
N GLY A 608 -12.02 -44.10 -24.74
CA GLY A 608 -11.42 -44.39 -23.44
C GLY A 608 -10.03 -43.80 -23.28
N ILE A 609 -9.39 -44.13 -22.16
CA ILE A 609 -8.02 -43.71 -21.85
C ILE A 609 -7.30 -44.82 -21.09
N GLU A 610 -6.01 -44.97 -21.39
CA GLU A 610 -5.10 -45.82 -20.65
C GLU A 610 -4.33 -45.00 -19.61
N PHE A 611 -4.32 -45.46 -18.38
CA PHE A 611 -3.50 -44.94 -17.29
C PHE A 611 -2.41 -45.92 -16.90
N LYS A 612 -1.34 -45.38 -16.32
CA LYS A 612 -0.24 -46.11 -15.69
C LYS A 612 -0.07 -45.68 -14.25
N LYS A 613 0.31 -46.60 -13.36
CA LYS A 613 0.42 -46.31 -11.94
C LYS A 613 1.52 -45.27 -11.69
N CYS A 614 1.18 -44.19 -11.00
CA CYS A 614 2.15 -43.19 -10.53
C CYS A 614 2.76 -43.67 -9.21
N LEU A 615 4.08 -43.83 -9.17
CA LEU A 615 4.82 -44.28 -7.98
C LEU A 615 5.28 -43.10 -7.12
N SER A 616 5.59 -41.97 -7.75
CA SER A 616 5.99 -40.74 -7.06
C SER A 616 5.81 -39.55 -7.99
N VAL A 617 5.31 -38.41 -7.50
CA VAL A 617 5.13 -37.19 -8.29
C VAL A 617 6.39 -36.32 -8.34
N PHE A 618 7.13 -36.28 -7.24
CA PHE A 618 8.31 -35.42 -7.07
C PHE A 618 9.60 -36.24 -6.96
N ASP A 619 10.71 -35.67 -7.43
CA ASP A 619 12.04 -36.21 -7.16
C ASP A 619 12.52 -35.92 -5.73
N GLU A 620 13.72 -36.41 -5.39
CA GLU A 620 14.35 -36.21 -4.07
C GLU A 620 14.58 -34.73 -3.73
N ASN A 621 14.61 -33.85 -4.73
CA ASN A 621 14.75 -32.40 -4.58
C ASN A 621 13.39 -31.68 -4.58
N LYS A 622 12.27 -32.41 -4.44
CA LYS A 622 10.90 -31.91 -4.49
C LYS A 622 10.53 -31.24 -5.82
N ARG A 623 11.25 -31.53 -6.91
CA ARG A 623 10.90 -31.02 -8.25
C ARG A 623 9.90 -31.97 -8.89
N PHE A 624 8.95 -31.41 -9.62
CA PHE A 624 7.96 -32.20 -10.36
C PHE A 624 8.68 -33.10 -11.38
N ASN A 625 8.63 -34.41 -11.16
CA ASN A 625 9.28 -35.43 -11.97
C ASN A 625 8.61 -36.80 -11.73
N PRO A 626 7.41 -37.00 -12.28
CA PRO A 626 6.62 -38.18 -11.95
C PRO A 626 7.28 -39.46 -12.46
N LYS A 627 7.32 -40.49 -11.61
CA LYS A 627 7.79 -41.84 -11.95
C LYS A 627 6.59 -42.78 -12.04
N TYR A 628 6.60 -43.63 -13.05
CA TYR A 628 5.50 -44.54 -13.33
C TYR A 628 5.94 -46.00 -13.30
N ASP A 629 5.02 -46.88 -12.95
CA ASP A 629 5.08 -48.29 -13.29
C ASP A 629 4.42 -48.49 -14.66
N GLU A 630 5.20 -48.86 -15.66
CA GLU A 630 4.71 -49.03 -17.04
C GLU A 630 3.96 -50.36 -17.26
N GLU A 631 4.04 -51.29 -16.30
CA GLU A 631 3.39 -52.60 -16.34
C GLU A 631 2.01 -52.57 -15.66
N ASP A 632 1.82 -51.73 -14.64
CA ASP A 632 0.53 -51.53 -13.97
C ASP A 632 -0.35 -50.55 -14.76
N ILE A 633 -1.12 -51.10 -15.71
CA ILE A 633 -1.98 -50.37 -16.63
C ILE A 633 -3.45 -50.53 -16.28
N LYS A 634 -4.19 -49.41 -16.33
CA LYS A 634 -5.64 -49.36 -16.14
C LYS A 634 -6.31 -48.74 -17.36
N VAL A 635 -7.20 -49.48 -18.00
CA VAL A 635 -8.03 -48.99 -19.12
C VAL A 635 -9.37 -48.52 -18.57
N VAL A 636 -9.78 -47.31 -18.94
CA VAL A 636 -11.04 -46.70 -18.48
C VAL A 636 -11.83 -46.26 -19.69
N LYS A 637 -13.08 -46.71 -19.80
CA LYS A 637 -14.03 -46.24 -20.81
C LYS A 637 -14.36 -44.77 -20.54
N ALA A 638 -14.35 -43.95 -21.59
CA ALA A 638 -14.68 -42.54 -21.52
C ALA A 638 -15.24 -42.09 -22.87
N ASP A 639 -16.33 -41.34 -22.86
CA ASP A 639 -16.87 -40.68 -24.05
C ASP A 639 -16.28 -39.28 -24.22
N LYS A 640 -15.83 -38.64 -23.11
CA LYS A 640 -15.11 -37.36 -23.12
C LYS A 640 -14.02 -37.33 -22.04
N ILE A 641 -12.95 -36.59 -22.30
CA ILE A 641 -11.82 -36.40 -21.38
C ILE A 641 -11.62 -34.90 -21.14
N LEU A 642 -11.63 -34.47 -19.89
CA LEU A 642 -11.42 -33.08 -19.49
C LEU A 642 -10.03 -32.92 -18.84
N LEU A 643 -9.19 -32.06 -19.42
CA LEU A 643 -7.80 -31.85 -19.01
C LEU A 643 -7.66 -30.65 -18.07
N SER A 644 -7.38 -30.92 -16.79
CA SER A 644 -7.22 -29.92 -15.72
C SER A 644 -5.83 -29.99 -15.09
N ILE A 645 -4.81 -30.07 -15.93
CA ILE A 645 -3.39 -30.29 -15.55
C ILE A 645 -2.56 -28.99 -15.46
N GLY A 646 -3.23 -27.84 -15.40
CA GLY A 646 -2.62 -26.52 -15.26
C GLY A 646 -2.92 -25.58 -16.41
N GLN A 647 -2.61 -24.31 -16.17
CA GLN A 647 -2.85 -23.21 -17.09
C GLN A 647 -1.56 -22.74 -17.77
N ALA A 648 -1.72 -22.07 -18.90
CA ALA A 648 -0.68 -21.46 -19.70
C ALA A 648 -1.11 -20.03 -20.08
N ILE A 649 -0.12 -19.20 -20.39
CA ILE A 649 -0.33 -17.82 -20.84
C ILE A 649 -0.19 -17.81 -22.36
N ASP A 650 -1.18 -17.25 -23.04
CA ASP A 650 -1.10 -16.94 -24.47
C ASP A 650 -0.95 -15.42 -24.64
N TRP A 651 0.20 -14.98 -25.13
CA TRP A 651 0.49 -13.56 -25.31
C TRP A 651 -0.08 -13.00 -26.62
N GLY A 652 -0.45 -13.85 -27.58
CA GLY A 652 -0.80 -13.39 -28.93
C GLY A 652 0.21 -12.37 -29.46
N GLY A 653 -0.30 -11.26 -30.01
CA GLY A 653 0.52 -10.14 -30.51
C GLY A 653 0.76 -9.00 -29.51
N ILE A 654 0.37 -9.13 -28.23
CA ILE A 654 0.37 -7.98 -27.30
C ILE A 654 1.76 -7.41 -27.02
N LEU A 655 2.80 -8.25 -27.07
CA LEU A 655 4.19 -7.89 -26.76
C LEU A 655 5.00 -7.51 -28.01
N GLU A 656 4.42 -7.60 -29.20
CA GLU A 656 5.10 -7.28 -30.46
C GLU A 656 5.63 -5.84 -30.44
N GLY A 657 6.89 -5.66 -30.83
CA GLY A 657 7.55 -4.35 -30.86
C GLY A 657 7.95 -3.78 -29.50
N SER A 658 7.64 -4.45 -28.38
CA SER A 658 8.04 -4.01 -27.03
C SER A 658 9.38 -4.61 -26.59
N LYS A 659 10.03 -4.00 -25.58
CA LYS A 659 11.22 -4.56 -24.92
C LYS A 659 10.91 -5.60 -23.84
N VAL A 660 9.63 -6.00 -23.70
CA VAL A 660 9.20 -6.92 -22.65
C VAL A 660 9.90 -8.28 -22.81
N GLU A 661 10.42 -8.80 -21.69
CA GLU A 661 11.04 -10.12 -21.63
C GLU A 661 10.10 -11.13 -20.95
N LEU A 662 10.19 -12.40 -21.36
CA LEU A 662 9.49 -13.52 -20.74
C LEU A 662 10.47 -14.42 -19.98
N ASN A 663 10.01 -15.00 -18.89
CA ASN A 663 10.70 -16.06 -18.15
C ASN A 663 10.58 -17.41 -18.88
N PRO A 664 11.40 -18.42 -18.53
CA PRO A 664 11.33 -19.76 -19.14
C PRO A 664 9.96 -20.46 -19.02
N ASN A 665 9.15 -20.10 -18.02
CA ASN A 665 7.79 -20.61 -17.81
C ASN A 665 6.72 -19.78 -18.55
N ASN A 666 7.12 -18.91 -19.47
CA ASN A 666 6.28 -18.01 -20.26
C ASN A 666 5.56 -16.90 -19.46
N THR A 667 5.88 -16.70 -18.17
CA THR A 667 5.40 -15.52 -17.44
C THR A 667 6.19 -14.28 -17.84
N ILE A 668 5.59 -13.10 -17.71
CA ILE A 668 6.29 -11.84 -17.97
C ILE A 668 7.31 -11.56 -16.88
N LYS A 669 8.51 -11.15 -17.29
CA LYS A 669 9.58 -10.78 -16.38
C LYS A 669 9.40 -9.35 -15.90
N VAL A 670 9.30 -9.20 -14.58
CA VAL A 670 9.13 -7.91 -13.90
C VAL A 670 10.10 -7.79 -12.74
N ASP A 671 10.41 -6.56 -12.35
CA ASP A 671 11.01 -6.31 -11.05
C ASP A 671 10.05 -6.75 -9.93
N PRO A 672 10.50 -7.53 -8.94
CA PRO A 672 9.62 -8.17 -7.96
C PRO A 672 8.91 -7.19 -7.01
N LYS A 673 9.40 -5.94 -6.89
CA LYS A 673 8.83 -4.96 -5.97
C LYS A 673 7.99 -3.91 -6.69
N THR A 674 8.47 -3.44 -7.83
CA THR A 674 7.84 -2.37 -8.62
C THR A 674 6.91 -2.92 -9.70
N LEU A 675 7.03 -4.20 -10.07
CA LEU A 675 6.28 -4.83 -11.15
C LEU A 675 6.55 -4.24 -12.54
N GLN A 676 7.60 -3.42 -12.67
CA GLN A 676 8.00 -2.81 -13.93
C GLN A 676 8.69 -3.85 -14.81
N THR A 677 8.39 -3.84 -16.11
CA THR A 677 9.07 -4.68 -17.10
C THR A 677 10.33 -3.99 -17.63
N ALA A 678 11.00 -4.61 -18.61
CA ALA A 678 12.10 -3.97 -19.33
C ALA A 678 11.65 -2.81 -20.25
N GLU A 679 10.34 -2.68 -20.54
CA GLU A 679 9.78 -1.46 -21.12
C GLU A 679 9.26 -0.54 -20.00
N PRO A 680 9.77 0.70 -19.84
CA PRO A 680 9.51 1.51 -18.65
C PRO A 680 8.04 1.85 -18.39
N ASP A 681 7.22 2.00 -19.43
CA ASP A 681 5.80 2.33 -19.31
C ASP A 681 4.89 1.11 -19.17
N ILE A 682 5.45 -0.11 -19.18
CA ILE A 682 4.70 -1.36 -19.03
C ILE A 682 5.01 -2.01 -17.68
N PHE A 683 3.94 -2.22 -16.91
CA PHE A 683 3.91 -2.95 -15.65
C PHE A 683 3.04 -4.20 -15.82
N ALA A 684 3.24 -5.23 -14.99
CA ALA A 684 2.41 -6.43 -15.08
C ALA A 684 2.22 -7.15 -13.75
N GLY A 685 1.11 -7.86 -13.60
CA GLY A 685 0.80 -8.60 -12.39
C GLY A 685 -0.27 -9.67 -12.56
N GLY A 686 -0.66 -10.26 -11.43
CA GLY A 686 -1.49 -11.47 -11.42
C GLY A 686 -0.75 -12.66 -12.03
N ASP A 687 -1.52 -13.64 -12.51
CA ASP A 687 -0.97 -14.90 -13.03
C ASP A 687 -0.05 -14.70 -14.24
N ALA A 688 -0.21 -13.58 -14.97
CA ALA A 688 0.68 -13.23 -16.08
C ALA A 688 2.14 -13.06 -15.61
N ALA A 689 2.36 -12.56 -14.40
CA ALA A 689 3.69 -12.35 -13.81
C ALA A 689 4.15 -13.53 -12.93
N THR A 690 3.24 -14.11 -12.15
CA THR A 690 3.59 -15.14 -11.16
C THR A 690 3.41 -16.58 -11.63
N GLY A 691 2.64 -16.78 -12.70
CA GLY A 691 1.94 -18.05 -12.93
C GLY A 691 0.70 -18.17 -12.03
N PRO A 692 -0.13 -19.21 -12.24
CA PRO A 692 -1.41 -19.38 -11.54
C PRO A 692 -1.29 -19.35 -10.01
N LYS A 693 -2.02 -18.45 -9.36
CA LYS A 693 -2.15 -18.33 -7.90
C LYS A 693 -3.61 -18.07 -7.49
N PHE A 694 -3.86 -17.75 -6.21
CA PHE A 694 -5.20 -17.40 -5.74
C PHE A 694 -5.57 -15.96 -6.08
N ALA A 695 -6.87 -15.66 -6.14
CA ALA A 695 -7.37 -14.32 -6.46
C ALA A 695 -6.80 -13.23 -5.53
N ILE A 696 -6.57 -13.55 -4.25
CA ILE A 696 -6.01 -12.61 -3.28
C ILE A 696 -4.56 -12.21 -3.59
N ASP A 697 -3.77 -13.10 -4.19
CA ASP A 697 -2.41 -12.78 -4.67
C ASP A 697 -2.48 -11.79 -5.84
N ALA A 698 -3.38 -12.04 -6.79
CA ALA A 698 -3.60 -11.17 -7.94
C ALA A 698 -4.06 -9.76 -7.51
N ILE A 699 -4.95 -9.67 -6.52
CA ILE A 699 -5.40 -8.42 -5.92
C ILE A 699 -4.24 -7.66 -5.27
N ALA A 700 -3.40 -8.34 -4.49
CA ALA A 700 -2.24 -7.73 -3.85
C ALA A 700 -1.28 -7.11 -4.89
N LEU A 701 -1.05 -7.81 -6.01
CA LEU A 701 -0.22 -7.30 -7.12
C LEU A 701 -0.87 -6.12 -7.86
N GLY A 702 -2.20 -6.09 -7.97
CA GLY A 702 -2.92 -4.95 -8.55
C GLY A 702 -2.68 -3.66 -7.78
N LEU A 703 -2.73 -3.71 -6.45
CA LEU A 703 -2.38 -2.58 -5.57
C LEU A 703 -0.92 -2.14 -5.76
N GLU A 704 0.04 -3.07 -5.78
CA GLU A 704 1.45 -2.72 -6.00
C GLU A 704 1.68 -2.10 -7.39
N GLY A 705 0.97 -2.58 -8.42
CA GLY A 705 0.98 -2.03 -9.77
C GLY A 705 0.50 -0.58 -9.81
N ALA A 706 -0.63 -0.29 -9.14
CA ALA A 706 -1.16 1.07 -9.05
C ALA A 706 -0.17 2.04 -8.40
N ILE A 707 0.51 1.64 -7.31
CA ILE A 707 1.53 2.47 -6.66
C ILE A 707 2.71 2.76 -7.60
N SER A 708 3.13 1.77 -8.37
CA SER A 708 4.25 1.93 -9.30
C SER A 708 3.89 2.79 -10.50
N ILE A 709 2.71 2.60 -11.09
CA ILE A 709 2.20 3.42 -12.18
C ILE A 709 2.06 4.88 -11.73
N HIS A 710 1.48 5.12 -10.55
CA HIS A 710 1.39 6.46 -9.98
C HIS A 710 2.77 7.13 -9.94
N ARG A 711 3.80 6.44 -9.45
CA ARG A 711 5.16 7.00 -9.39
C ARG A 711 5.74 7.22 -10.78
N PHE A 712 5.58 6.27 -11.70
CA PHE A 712 6.14 6.35 -13.04
C PHE A 712 5.60 7.52 -13.86
N VAL A 713 4.28 7.75 -13.85
CA VAL A 713 3.66 8.81 -14.68
C VAL A 713 3.88 10.22 -14.16
N HIS A 714 4.52 10.36 -12.98
CA HIS A 714 4.95 11.62 -12.42
C HIS A 714 6.47 11.74 -12.57
N PRO A 715 6.98 12.56 -13.52
CA PRO A 715 8.41 12.70 -13.76
C PRO A 715 9.19 13.06 -12.49
N GLY A 716 10.40 12.50 -12.36
CA GLY A 716 11.28 12.76 -11.23
C GLY A 716 10.94 11.99 -9.95
N GLN A 717 9.89 11.15 -9.94
CA GLN A 717 9.61 10.24 -8.83
C GLN A 717 10.41 8.93 -8.96
N ASP A 718 10.89 8.42 -7.82
CA ASP A 718 11.53 7.12 -7.72
C ASP A 718 10.49 6.04 -7.35
N LEU A 719 10.64 4.82 -7.89
CA LEU A 719 9.69 3.73 -7.68
C LEU A 719 9.75 3.10 -6.28
N LEU A 720 10.86 3.29 -5.55
CA LEU A 720 11.16 2.63 -4.28
C LEU A 720 11.17 3.60 -3.08
N PHE A 721 11.64 4.84 -3.26
CA PHE A 721 11.80 5.76 -2.14
C PHE A 721 10.49 6.10 -1.45
N GLY A 722 10.45 5.85 -0.14
CA GLY A 722 9.28 6.07 0.71
C GLY A 722 8.16 5.04 0.50
N ARG A 723 8.39 3.97 -0.27
CA ARG A 723 7.43 2.89 -0.48
C ARG A 723 7.39 1.96 0.74
N ASP A 724 6.20 1.52 1.12
CA ASP A 724 6.06 0.45 2.11
C ASP A 724 6.55 -0.89 1.54
N ARG A 725 7.41 -1.59 2.29
CA ARG A 725 7.90 -2.91 1.92
C ARG A 725 6.83 -3.98 2.06
N LYS A 726 5.83 -3.76 2.92
CA LYS A 726 4.79 -4.73 3.29
C LYS A 726 5.40 -6.06 3.77
N GLU A 727 6.50 -5.96 4.50
CA GLU A 727 7.14 -7.12 5.11
C GLU A 727 6.55 -7.37 6.48
N TYR A 728 5.73 -8.41 6.56
CA TYR A 728 5.13 -8.89 7.80
C TYR A 728 5.75 -10.24 8.16
N ARG A 729 5.97 -10.47 9.45
CA ARG A 729 6.47 -11.74 9.98
C ARG A 729 5.61 -12.19 11.14
N ALA A 730 5.19 -13.44 11.12
CA ALA A 730 4.41 -14.03 12.19
C ALA A 730 5.31 -14.25 13.40
N PHE A 731 4.76 -14.08 14.60
CA PHE A 731 5.46 -14.51 15.80
C PHE A 731 5.57 -16.04 15.89
N ASP A 732 6.53 -16.51 16.69
CA ASP A 732 6.66 -17.93 17.00
C ASP A 732 5.55 -18.40 17.95
N LYS A 733 4.67 -19.27 17.43
CA LYS A 733 3.56 -19.84 18.20
C LYS A 733 4.01 -20.82 19.30
N ALA A 734 5.21 -21.39 19.20
CA ALA A 734 5.72 -22.36 20.17
C ALA A 734 6.04 -21.73 21.54
N ASN A 735 6.19 -20.41 21.60
CA ASN A 735 6.52 -19.67 22.83
C ASN A 735 5.30 -19.03 23.51
N LEU A 736 4.09 -19.40 23.10
CA LEU A 736 2.86 -18.81 23.63
C LEU A 736 2.30 -19.60 24.81
N GLU A 737 2.04 -18.89 25.91
CA GLU A 737 1.26 -19.40 27.04
C GLU A 737 -0.24 -19.17 26.76
N LEU A 738 -0.94 -20.24 26.40
CA LEU A 738 -2.36 -20.20 26.01
C LEU A 738 -3.29 -20.83 27.06
N ASP A 739 -2.75 -21.19 28.22
CA ASP A 739 -3.53 -21.71 29.34
C ASP A 739 -4.45 -20.62 29.90
N GLY A 740 -5.72 -20.97 30.15
CA GLY A 740 -6.73 -20.07 30.72
C GLY A 740 -7.64 -19.36 29.72
N TYR A 741 -7.39 -19.50 28.41
CA TYR A 741 -8.36 -19.07 27.39
C TYR A 741 -9.58 -20.01 27.34
N ASP A 742 -10.73 -19.46 26.95
CA ASP A 742 -11.97 -20.22 26.79
C ASP A 742 -11.89 -21.23 25.63
N ARG A 743 -12.89 -22.10 25.54
CA ARG A 743 -13.07 -23.06 24.44
C ARG A 743 -14.45 -22.95 23.81
N ILE A 744 -14.91 -21.72 23.57
CA ILE A 744 -16.20 -21.46 22.92
C ILE A 744 -16.20 -22.10 21.52
N PRO A 745 -17.21 -22.95 21.20
CA PRO A 745 -17.31 -23.60 19.90
C PRO A 745 -17.34 -22.59 18.74
N ARG A 746 -16.74 -22.98 17.60
CA ARG A 746 -16.78 -22.20 16.36
C ARG A 746 -18.21 -22.12 15.81
N GLU A 747 -18.65 -20.92 15.45
CA GLU A 747 -19.90 -20.72 14.72
C GLU A 747 -19.79 -21.27 13.29
N ARG A 748 -20.87 -21.87 12.80
CA ARG A 748 -20.94 -22.48 11.47
C ARG A 748 -22.24 -22.09 10.79
N THR A 749 -22.19 -21.98 9.47
CA THR A 749 -23.39 -21.91 8.63
C THR A 749 -24.07 -23.28 8.61
N ARG A 750 -25.30 -23.33 8.09
CA ARG A 750 -26.00 -24.61 7.93
C ARG A 750 -25.28 -25.47 6.90
N ALA A 751 -25.14 -26.76 7.19
CA ALA A 751 -24.60 -27.72 6.24
C ALA A 751 -25.47 -27.78 4.98
N ILE A 752 -24.83 -27.84 3.81
CA ILE A 752 -25.50 -27.95 2.52
C ILE A 752 -25.90 -29.42 2.28
N ASP A 753 -27.10 -29.62 1.76
CA ASP A 753 -27.55 -30.93 1.29
C ASP A 753 -26.95 -31.24 -0.09
N GLY A 754 -26.00 -32.18 -0.16
CA GLY A 754 -25.29 -32.56 -1.39
C GLY A 754 -26.23 -33.00 -2.53
N GLN A 755 -27.37 -33.62 -2.22
CA GLN A 755 -28.35 -34.02 -3.25
C GLN A 755 -29.06 -32.81 -3.87
N LYS A 756 -29.27 -31.75 -3.10
CA LYS A 756 -29.76 -30.46 -3.63
C LYS A 756 -28.67 -29.70 -4.36
N ALA A 757 -27.44 -29.73 -3.85
CA ALA A 757 -26.31 -29.07 -4.49
C ALA A 757 -26.02 -29.63 -5.88
N LYS A 758 -26.12 -30.96 -6.06
CA LYS A 758 -25.84 -31.68 -7.32
C LYS A 758 -26.73 -31.24 -8.50
N VAL A 759 -27.91 -30.67 -8.23
CA VAL A 759 -28.91 -30.33 -9.27
C VAL A 759 -29.04 -28.83 -9.55
N THR A 760 -28.21 -27.99 -8.91
CA THR A 760 -28.26 -26.53 -9.09
C THR A 760 -26.88 -25.91 -9.30
N PHE A 761 -26.87 -24.79 -10.02
CA PHE A 761 -25.71 -23.91 -10.18
C PHE A 761 -25.74 -22.72 -9.22
N SER A 762 -26.73 -22.62 -8.33
CA SER A 762 -26.81 -21.58 -7.30
C SER A 762 -25.89 -21.89 -6.12
N ASP A 763 -25.28 -20.85 -5.55
CA ASP A 763 -24.56 -20.95 -4.29
C ASP A 763 -25.57 -21.14 -3.14
N LEU A 764 -25.51 -22.29 -2.48
CA LEU A 764 -26.43 -22.64 -1.39
C LEU A 764 -25.85 -22.30 -0.01
N ARG A 765 -24.65 -21.74 0.06
CA ARG A 765 -24.02 -21.40 1.34
C ARG A 765 -24.69 -20.18 1.94
N ASP A 766 -25.19 -20.32 3.16
CA ASP A 766 -25.69 -19.19 3.95
C ASP A 766 -24.54 -18.25 4.37
N THR A 767 -24.91 -17.04 4.80
CA THR A 767 -24.04 -16.10 5.50
C THR A 767 -24.38 -16.13 6.99
N PHE A 768 -23.41 -15.82 7.87
CA PHE A 768 -23.68 -15.69 9.31
C PHE A 768 -24.82 -14.71 9.61
N THR A 769 -25.54 -14.96 10.70
CA THR A 769 -26.43 -13.95 11.29
C THR A 769 -25.62 -12.99 12.17
N GLU A 770 -26.20 -11.83 12.49
CA GLU A 770 -25.59 -10.88 13.42
C GLU A 770 -25.31 -11.49 14.81
N GLU A 771 -26.15 -12.41 15.28
CA GLU A 771 -25.91 -13.14 16.54
C GLU A 771 -24.67 -14.02 16.43
N GLN A 772 -24.48 -14.71 15.31
CA GLN A 772 -23.29 -15.54 15.06
C GLN A 772 -22.04 -14.68 14.93
N ILE A 773 -22.12 -13.52 14.27
CA ILE A 773 -21.01 -12.57 14.20
C ILE A 773 -20.57 -12.12 15.59
N ARG A 774 -21.51 -11.77 16.46
CA ARG A 774 -21.18 -11.38 17.84
C ARG A 774 -20.43 -12.51 18.57
N LYS A 775 -20.95 -13.73 18.53
CA LYS A 775 -20.31 -14.89 19.20
C LYS A 775 -18.95 -15.25 18.60
N GLU A 776 -18.84 -15.28 17.28
CA GLU A 776 -17.61 -15.69 16.61
C GLU A 776 -16.49 -14.64 16.78
N THR A 777 -16.84 -13.35 16.75
CA THR A 777 -15.85 -12.27 16.95
C THR A 777 -15.29 -12.25 18.37
N GLU A 778 -16.03 -12.70 19.38
CA GLU A 778 -15.56 -12.87 20.78
C GLU A 778 -14.45 -13.92 20.91
N ARG A 779 -14.34 -14.87 19.97
CA ARG A 779 -13.29 -15.91 19.99
C ARG A 779 -11.90 -15.40 19.61
N CYS A 780 -11.81 -14.20 19.02
CA CYS A 780 -10.55 -13.61 18.56
C CYS A 780 -9.62 -13.27 19.73
N LEU A 781 -8.44 -13.90 19.77
CA LEU A 781 -7.45 -13.72 20.83
C LEU A 781 -6.78 -12.33 20.87
N SER A 782 -7.05 -11.46 19.90
CA SER A 782 -6.40 -10.15 19.78
C SER A 782 -4.85 -10.25 19.80
N CYS A 783 -4.32 -11.14 18.96
CA CYS A 783 -2.93 -11.62 18.95
C CYS A 783 -1.82 -10.55 18.99
N GLY A 784 -1.97 -9.46 18.25
CA GLY A 784 -0.97 -8.40 18.14
C GLY A 784 -1.37 -7.09 18.84
N ALA A 785 -0.36 -6.26 19.12
CA ALA A 785 -0.50 -4.86 19.53
C ALA A 785 0.52 -3.99 18.76
N THR A 786 0.25 -2.70 18.64
CA THR A 786 1.26 -1.76 18.12
C THR A 786 2.13 -1.28 19.28
N VAL A 787 3.43 -1.18 19.04
CA VAL A 787 4.40 -0.64 20.00
C VAL A 787 4.97 0.65 19.44
N VAL A 788 5.28 1.61 20.31
CA VAL A 788 5.83 2.91 19.94
C VAL A 788 7.26 3.08 20.48
N ASP A 789 8.15 3.49 19.60
CA ASP A 789 9.46 3.97 19.95
C ASP A 789 9.37 5.47 20.26
N GLU A 790 9.21 5.77 21.55
CA GLU A 790 9.06 7.15 22.04
C GLU A 790 10.20 8.06 21.62
N TYR A 791 11.42 7.53 21.43
CA TYR A 791 12.57 8.36 21.11
C TYR A 791 12.51 8.90 19.68
N ILE A 792 12.19 8.06 18.70
CA ILE A 792 12.06 8.49 17.30
C ILE A 792 10.69 9.07 16.97
N CYS A 793 9.73 9.00 17.90
CA CYS A 793 8.47 9.72 17.79
C CYS A 793 8.71 11.24 17.78
N VAL A 794 8.13 11.92 16.79
CA VAL A 794 8.18 13.39 16.65
C VAL A 794 6.89 14.08 17.11
N GLY A 795 5.90 13.31 17.60
CA GLY A 795 4.67 13.84 18.19
C GLY A 795 3.74 14.52 17.19
N CYS A 796 3.58 13.95 15.98
CA CYS A 796 2.78 14.53 14.91
C CYS A 796 1.28 14.19 14.95
N GLY A 797 0.89 13.11 15.62
CA GLY A 797 -0.53 12.73 15.73
C GLY A 797 -1.11 11.90 14.59
N GLN A 798 -0.37 11.63 13.51
CA GLN A 798 -0.86 10.76 12.41
C GLN A 798 -1.30 9.38 12.90
N CYS A 799 -0.61 8.78 13.87
CA CYS A 799 -1.02 7.50 14.44
C CYS A 799 -2.37 7.57 15.17
N THR A 800 -2.68 8.70 15.80
CA THR A 800 -3.94 8.93 16.53
C THR A 800 -5.08 9.12 15.53
N THR A 801 -4.91 9.93 14.49
CA THR A 801 -5.96 10.17 13.49
C THR A 801 -6.32 8.94 12.67
N LYS A 802 -5.39 7.98 12.51
CA LYS A 802 -5.65 6.71 11.81
C LYS A 802 -6.15 5.59 12.73
N CYS A 803 -6.18 5.80 14.05
CA CYS A 803 -6.69 4.81 15.00
C CYS A 803 -8.21 4.94 15.15
N LYS A 804 -8.97 3.89 14.78
CA LYS A 804 -10.44 3.82 14.98
C LYS A 804 -10.85 3.14 16.30
N PHE A 805 -9.90 2.90 17.20
CA PHE A 805 -10.07 2.03 18.38
C PHE A 805 -9.69 2.74 19.68
N ASP A 806 -9.44 4.05 19.64
CA ASP A 806 -8.99 4.85 20.79
C ASP A 806 -7.76 4.28 21.50
N ALA A 807 -6.94 3.53 20.75
CA ALA A 807 -5.77 2.84 21.27
C ALA A 807 -4.51 3.71 21.30
N ILE A 808 -4.53 4.91 20.70
CA ILE A 808 -3.35 5.77 20.60
C ILE A 808 -3.71 7.20 20.95
N SER A 809 -2.99 7.79 21.90
CA SER A 809 -3.12 9.19 22.28
C SER A 809 -1.78 9.92 22.20
N LEU A 810 -1.82 11.25 22.09
CA LEU A 810 -0.64 12.09 22.24
C LEU A 810 -0.53 12.62 23.67
N VAL A 811 0.60 12.37 24.31
CA VAL A 811 0.90 12.86 25.66
C VAL A 811 1.94 13.97 25.58
N LYS A 812 1.65 15.10 26.23
CA LYS A 812 2.57 16.23 26.34
C LYS A 812 3.72 15.85 27.28
N LYS A 813 4.91 15.61 26.71
CA LYS A 813 6.13 15.21 27.42
C LYS A 813 7.04 16.40 27.74
N TYR A 814 6.93 17.45 26.93
CA TYR A 814 7.74 18.65 27.04
C TYR A 814 6.84 19.89 27.10
N ASP A 815 7.40 21.03 27.52
CA ASP A 815 6.74 22.34 27.48
C ASP A 815 7.69 23.39 26.91
N ALA A 816 8.35 23.03 25.81
CA ALA A 816 9.33 23.89 25.17
C ALA A 816 8.66 24.91 24.24
N LYS A 817 9.02 26.17 24.45
CA LYS A 817 8.64 27.30 23.61
C LYS A 817 9.76 27.60 22.62
N ASN A 818 9.47 28.16 21.46
CA ASN A 818 10.50 28.63 20.54
C ASN A 818 11.08 30.00 20.96
N VAL A 819 12.08 30.49 20.25
CA VAL A 819 12.69 31.82 20.38
C VAL A 819 12.90 32.40 18.99
N SER A 820 13.15 33.70 18.88
CA SER A 820 13.56 34.26 17.59
C SER A 820 14.95 33.76 17.20
N PHE A 821 15.30 33.87 15.92
CA PHE A 821 16.61 33.47 15.41
C PHE A 821 17.78 34.14 16.15
N GLU A 822 17.64 35.42 16.47
CA GLU A 822 18.63 36.25 17.17
C GLU A 822 18.91 35.72 18.58
N GLU A 823 17.90 35.18 19.24
CA GLU A 823 17.96 34.64 20.61
C GLU A 823 18.37 33.15 20.66
N LEU A 824 18.48 32.48 19.50
CA LEU A 824 18.70 31.04 19.42
C LEU A 824 20.11 30.63 19.84
N LYS A 825 21.13 31.42 19.48
CA LYS A 825 22.54 31.10 19.73
C LYS A 825 22.85 30.93 21.24
N PRO A 826 22.42 31.82 22.15
CA PRO A 826 22.56 31.60 23.60
C PRO A 826 21.99 30.27 24.09
N GLU A 827 20.78 29.92 23.67
CA GLU A 827 20.10 28.68 24.09
C GLU A 827 20.83 27.42 23.59
N VAL A 828 21.29 27.43 22.33
CA VAL A 828 22.09 26.33 21.76
C VAL A 828 23.41 26.18 22.52
N MET A 829 24.13 27.26 22.78
CA MET A 829 25.41 27.20 23.51
C MET A 829 25.23 26.64 24.93
N LYS A 830 24.18 27.07 25.63
CA LYS A 830 23.82 26.54 26.95
C LYS A 830 23.57 25.03 26.90
N ASN A 831 22.87 24.53 25.88
CA ASN A 831 22.62 23.10 25.72
C ASN A 831 23.87 22.32 25.31
N VAL A 832 24.77 22.88 24.50
CA VAL A 832 26.06 22.26 24.14
C VAL A 832 26.93 22.01 25.38
N VAL A 833 26.99 22.97 26.30
CA VAL A 833 27.70 22.81 27.59
C VAL A 833 27.08 21.68 28.40
N LYS A 834 25.74 21.67 28.56
CA LYS A 834 25.02 20.59 29.27
C LYS A 834 25.25 19.22 28.63
N ARG A 835 25.24 19.14 27.29
CA ARG A 835 25.52 17.92 26.54
C ARG A 835 26.92 17.39 26.82
N THR A 836 27.92 18.26 26.86
CA THR A 836 29.31 17.86 27.17
C THR A 836 29.38 17.18 28.53
N GLY A 837 28.68 17.72 29.53
CA GLY A 837 28.54 17.09 30.85
C GLY A 837 27.83 15.73 30.78
N ARG A 838 26.69 15.63 30.07
CA ARG A 838 25.97 14.37 29.86
C ARG A 838 26.84 13.30 29.20
N MET A 839 27.66 13.68 28.22
CA MET A 839 28.58 12.78 27.52
C MET A 839 29.66 12.22 28.44
N ALA A 840 30.25 13.05 29.30
CA ALA A 840 31.23 12.60 30.27
C ALA A 840 30.61 11.57 31.25
N VAL A 841 29.43 11.88 31.80
CA VAL A 841 28.70 10.97 32.70
C VAL A 841 28.34 9.67 31.99
N HIS A 842 27.83 9.76 30.77
CA HIS A 842 27.42 8.59 29.99
C HIS A 842 28.60 7.67 29.67
N SER A 843 29.76 8.24 29.29
CA SER A 843 30.99 7.48 29.05
C SER A 843 31.46 6.74 30.30
N VAL A 844 31.36 7.36 31.48
CA VAL A 844 31.70 6.71 32.75
C VAL A 844 30.74 5.56 33.06
N LYS A 845 29.42 5.79 32.96
CA LYS A 845 28.41 4.75 33.19
C LYS A 845 28.59 3.55 32.26
N LYS A 846 28.91 3.79 30.99
CA LYS A 846 29.19 2.75 30.00
C LYS A 846 30.47 1.97 30.33
N GLY A 847 31.54 2.66 30.73
CA GLY A 847 32.78 2.01 31.17
C GLY A 847 32.63 1.18 32.45
N LEU A 848 31.63 1.48 33.27
CA LEU A 848 31.28 0.74 34.48
C LEU A 848 30.25 -0.40 34.26
N GLY A 849 29.83 -0.65 33.00
CA GLY A 849 28.83 -1.69 32.69
C GLY A 849 27.43 -1.39 33.23
N MET A 850 27.08 -0.13 33.51
CA MET A 850 25.78 0.23 34.12
C MET A 850 24.59 0.18 33.13
N TYR A 851 24.82 -0.28 31.90
CA TYR A 851 23.83 -0.42 30.85
C TYR A 851 23.75 -1.85 30.30
N ASP A 852 24.59 -2.74 30.82
CA ASP A 852 24.57 -4.20 30.61
C ASP A 852 23.84 -4.84 31.80
#